data_AF-J0D3G8-F1
#
_entry.id   AF-J0D3G8-F1
#
_cell.length_a   1.000
_cell.length_b   1.000
_cell.length_c   1.000
_cell.angle_alpha   90.00
_cell.angle_beta   90.00
_cell.angle_gamma   90.00
#
_symmetry.space_group_name_H-M   'P 1'
#
loop_
_entity.id
_entity.type
_entity.pdbx_description
1 polymer ?
#
loop_
_entity_poly.entity_id
_entity_poly.type
_entity_poly.pdbx_seq_one_letter_code
_entity_poly.pdbx_strand_id
1 'polypeptide(L)'
;MSDPFQPLLRLVTLAISPQGRFFATSSSPGGGVSAPPSNSETRPDRHSLAPEVVVWEYAPDVDCAPYDPITRYQVAAKDKKGDMWVTLNSASQTLPPPPDRSLGPVGCYCRDIDGKHGTRYGSAQQKLALWCPTFFDTRHVSAPFTPDLFLGEGPCFAISQQGDLAQWDPDWTEPYEGRTRVREQKWQDFCYHDMVDECARRALRLRVLPSFFPPPRYADDGAALLRDYGTWVAYKQELRGQILERLVRDGYWKRFKDDYPDLWQDLHLVGYFVYPPVGVWVRDTLVRAREIGELQGYGVPVYYRWNEEFDDEARFPRLAAIRPRFLYKRSSAPPVRVVPKTPPGSPPTRARDGSVLAEPAERGHASLPPPNVAPPESGERAPTSPTAMPDSQDEQYWRNASELVQELGVENRAKYRRARSQQQAARWAESNTPVDEEANWTVTPPPISVRVDSGRADRERVRNKVATVVADRTQSPERASFSQIGILSNPPESVPVPALLKRMREDPTSRDPPQLRLFVTDTESAEELLRGYLKVKGKEADNDGVIQFLIARRMPFKLMVPAPPIEVRASAFEIPVGSHLYVTKGGALVDCFSQWVESVRTILHGVRAARAAFLYGGLVSRIAEYTGLEPMFRKYPSPFVCSSGSPNVLENDGNKFCDDWLSANELRVFVGATGPGKDAPSLLPPVDLFDTFYAGSWANTYEEWFCERINELRTGSRKGKAARALCSRREWKLMLKGYPFGKE
;
A
#
# COMPACT_ATOMS: atom_id res chain seq x y z
N MET A 1 6.34 37.72 -45.75
CA MET A 1 5.06 37.38 -45.01
C MET A 1 5.03 35.88 -44.68
N SER A 2 5.91 35.56 -43.74
CA SER A 2 6.19 35.08 -42.38
C SER A 2 5.42 33.79 -42.09
N ASP A 3 6.11 32.69 -42.21
CA ASP A 3 6.07 31.55 -41.27
C ASP A 3 7.42 31.43 -40.53
N PRO A 4 7.46 31.72 -39.18
CA PRO A 4 8.66 31.64 -38.33
C PRO A 4 8.65 30.38 -37.44
N PHE A 5 9.55 29.34 -37.80
CA PHE A 5 10.56 28.92 -36.80
C PHE A 5 10.69 27.39 -36.83
N GLN A 6 11.61 26.97 -37.66
CA GLN A 6 12.67 26.02 -37.27
C GLN A 6 13.87 26.16 -38.22
N PRO A 7 15.12 26.09 -37.59
CA PRO A 7 15.97 25.22 -36.76
C PRO A 7 17.36 25.82 -36.54
N LEU A 8 17.80 25.83 -35.22
CA LEU A 8 19.26 25.93 -34.99
C LEU A 8 19.61 25.20 -33.69
N LEU A 9 20.31 23.98 -33.71
CA LEU A 9 21.77 23.80 -33.64
C LEU A 9 22.15 23.23 -32.27
N ARG A 10 22.50 21.90 -32.20
CA ARG A 10 23.73 21.09 -32.22
C ARG A 10 24.90 21.83 -31.56
N LEU A 11 25.15 21.55 -30.26
CA LEU A 11 26.58 21.61 -29.86
C LEU A 11 26.94 20.32 -29.11
N VAL A 12 27.38 19.27 -29.79
CA VAL A 12 28.37 18.19 -29.70
C VAL A 12 29.78 18.79 -29.89
N THR A 13 30.47 19.03 -28.86
CA THR A 13 31.95 19.13 -28.90
C THR A 13 32.55 17.78 -28.45
N LEU A 14 32.95 16.93 -29.39
CA LEU A 14 34.05 15.99 -29.71
C LEU A 14 35.41 16.63 -29.46
N ALA A 15 36.19 16.19 -28.45
CA ALA A 15 37.66 16.10 -28.40
C ALA A 15 38.13 14.75 -28.98
N ILE A 16 38.60 14.80 -30.23
CA ILE A 16 39.62 14.17 -31.09
C ILE A 16 40.97 14.14 -30.34
N SER A 17 41.53 12.88 -30.02
CA SER A 17 42.88 12.31 -29.90
C SER A 17 43.65 12.45 -31.23
N PRO A 18 44.90 12.89 -31.20
CA PRO A 18 45.91 13.28 -32.21
C PRO A 18 46.50 12.05 -32.92
N GLN A 19 45.73 11.20 -33.52
CA GLN A 19 46.52 10.51 -34.57
C GLN A 19 45.59 10.05 -35.69
N GLY A 20 44.76 10.86 -36.36
CA GLY A 20 44.51 11.09 -37.81
C GLY A 20 44.96 9.90 -38.67
N ARG A 21 44.07 8.74 -38.74
CA ARG A 21 44.00 8.08 -40.07
C ARG A 21 42.76 7.17 -40.10
N PHE A 22 41.83 7.45 -41.14
CA PHE A 22 40.68 6.70 -41.68
C PHE A 22 41.13 5.85 -42.88
N PHE A 23 40.97 4.51 -42.66
CA PHE A 23 40.80 3.68 -43.89
C PHE A 23 39.42 3.02 -43.88
N ALA A 24 38.56 3.46 -44.87
CA ALA A 24 37.39 2.81 -45.50
C ALA A 24 37.86 1.66 -46.42
N THR A 25 37.33 0.44 -46.27
CA THR A 25 36.50 -0.19 -47.33
C THR A 25 36.29 -1.67 -46.99
N SER A 26 34.96 -2.18 -47.13
CA SER A 26 34.20 -2.88 -48.19
C SER A 26 33.61 -4.18 -47.62
N SER A 27 32.32 -4.29 -47.62
CA SER A 27 31.22 -5.23 -47.89
C SER A 27 31.68 -6.42 -48.73
N SER A 28 31.50 -7.69 -48.22
CA SER A 28 30.59 -8.82 -48.55
C SER A 28 31.00 -10.05 -47.75
N PRO A 29 29.99 -11.09 -47.62
CA PRO A 29 29.09 -11.95 -46.85
C PRO A 29 29.55 -13.42 -46.84
N GLY A 30 29.90 -13.90 -45.61
CA GLY A 30 29.78 -15.37 -45.45
C GLY A 30 30.87 -15.88 -44.50
N GLY A 31 30.48 -15.98 -43.17
CA GLY A 31 31.25 -17.08 -42.52
C GLY A 31 31.02 -17.07 -41.01
N GLY A 32 29.93 -17.89 -40.49
CA GLY A 32 29.94 -18.76 -39.30
C GLY A 32 30.83 -18.21 -38.18
N VAL A 33 30.23 -17.19 -37.41
CA VAL A 33 30.91 -16.67 -36.20
C VAL A 33 30.35 -17.41 -34.98
N SER A 34 30.93 -18.55 -34.53
CA SER A 34 31.26 -19.00 -33.15
C SER A 34 31.37 -17.80 -32.20
N ALA A 35 30.18 -17.56 -31.53
CA ALA A 35 30.01 -16.77 -30.29
C ALA A 35 31.34 -16.67 -29.51
N PRO A 36 31.94 -15.47 -29.34
CA PRO A 36 33.10 -15.31 -28.46
C PRO A 36 32.83 -15.88 -27.05
N PRO A 37 33.72 -16.78 -26.46
CA PRO A 37 33.63 -17.24 -25.06
C PRO A 37 33.33 -16.08 -24.10
N SER A 38 32.04 -15.85 -23.74
CA SER A 38 31.55 -15.12 -22.55
C SER A 38 32.59 -15.13 -21.42
N ASN A 39 33.79 -14.51 -21.55
CA ASN A 39 34.63 -14.07 -20.42
C ASN A 39 33.78 -13.70 -19.20
N SER A 40 33.07 -14.59 -18.55
CA SER A 40 32.52 -14.48 -17.19
C SER A 40 33.49 -13.77 -16.25
N GLU A 41 34.02 -12.55 -16.63
CA GLU A 41 34.59 -11.64 -15.61
C GLU A 41 33.97 -11.88 -14.22
N THR A 42 34.48 -12.82 -13.46
CA THR A 42 34.26 -13.08 -12.02
C THR A 42 33.86 -11.80 -11.28
N ARG A 43 32.67 -11.28 -11.54
CA ARG A 43 32.15 -10.16 -10.74
C ARG A 43 32.25 -10.49 -9.23
N PRO A 44 32.89 -9.58 -8.51
CA PRO A 44 33.10 -9.77 -7.06
C PRO A 44 31.77 -10.07 -6.34
N ASP A 45 31.73 -11.37 -5.67
CA ASP A 45 30.61 -11.82 -4.84
C ASP A 45 30.55 -11.04 -3.51
N ARG A 46 29.32 -10.46 -3.27
CA ARG A 46 29.10 -9.63 -2.06
C ARG A 46 29.59 -10.35 -0.79
N HIS A 47 29.34 -11.64 -0.75
CA HIS A 47 29.70 -12.36 0.50
C HIS A 47 31.22 -12.50 0.63
N SER A 48 31.86 -12.44 -0.49
CA SER A 48 33.34 -12.58 -0.42
C SER A 48 34.01 -11.23 -0.14
N LEU A 49 33.27 -10.19 -0.36
CA LEU A 49 33.92 -8.85 -0.27
C LEU A 49 33.58 -8.19 1.06
N ALA A 50 32.79 -8.92 1.87
CA ALA A 50 32.44 -8.27 3.15
C ALA A 50 33.65 -8.33 4.10
N PRO A 51 33.93 -7.13 4.70
CA PRO A 51 35.07 -7.14 5.63
C PRO A 51 34.87 -8.13 6.78
N GLU A 52 36.08 -8.67 7.14
CA GLU A 52 36.01 -9.57 8.31
C GLU A 52 35.70 -8.79 9.59
N VAL A 53 34.65 -9.19 10.19
CA VAL A 53 34.23 -8.49 11.42
C VAL A 53 35.20 -8.84 12.57
N VAL A 54 35.66 -7.76 13.22
CA VAL A 54 36.67 -7.99 14.28
C VAL A 54 36.01 -7.83 15.65
N VAL A 55 34.99 -6.93 15.67
CA VAL A 55 34.39 -6.71 17.00
C VAL A 55 32.94 -6.24 16.82
N TRP A 56 32.03 -6.74 17.67
CA TRP A 56 30.67 -6.15 17.69
C TRP A 56 30.12 -6.18 19.11
N GLU A 57 29.18 -5.34 19.35
CA GLU A 57 28.52 -5.24 20.67
C GLU A 57 27.05 -4.82 20.47
N TYR A 58 26.23 -5.29 21.45
CA TYR A 58 24.82 -4.86 21.42
C TYR A 58 24.70 -3.35 21.68
N ALA A 59 23.74 -2.83 20.86
CA ALA A 59 23.56 -1.36 21.05
C ALA A 59 22.27 -1.12 21.85
N PRO A 60 22.32 -1.21 23.28
CA PRO A 60 21.15 -1.30 24.18
C PRO A 60 20.52 0.07 24.44
N ASP A 61 20.44 0.99 23.38
CA ASP A 61 19.81 2.27 23.77
C ASP A 61 19.59 3.12 22.51
N VAL A 62 19.32 2.45 21.38
CA VAL A 62 19.15 3.43 20.28
C VAL A 62 17.67 3.57 19.97
N ASP A 63 17.02 4.54 20.75
CA ASP A 63 15.63 4.84 20.35
C ASP A 63 15.62 5.59 18.99
N CYS A 64 15.12 4.75 17.97
CA CYS A 64 15.15 5.42 16.65
C CYS A 64 13.72 5.64 16.16
N ALA A 65 12.94 6.23 17.08
CA ALA A 65 11.58 6.49 16.59
C ALA A 65 11.62 7.23 15.23
N PRO A 66 10.71 6.82 14.40
CA PRO A 66 9.49 6.03 14.62
C PRO A 66 9.70 4.55 14.27
N TYR A 67 10.91 4.11 14.13
CA TYR A 67 11.11 2.69 13.78
C TYR A 67 10.80 1.78 14.98
N ASP A 68 10.32 0.56 14.60
CA ASP A 68 10.05 -0.40 15.67
C ASP A 68 11.38 -0.80 16.35
N PRO A 69 11.23 -1.00 17.62
CA PRO A 69 12.45 -1.40 18.34
C PRO A 69 13.03 -2.72 17.79
N ILE A 70 14.14 -2.58 17.08
CA ILE A 70 14.84 -3.81 16.62
C ILE A 70 16.25 -3.82 17.23
N THR A 71 16.68 -5.06 17.34
CA THR A 71 18.05 -5.16 17.89
C THR A 71 19.07 -4.53 16.92
N ARG A 72 19.98 -3.73 17.54
CA ARG A 72 21.02 -3.08 16.70
C ARG A 72 22.40 -3.36 17.30
N TYR A 73 23.34 -3.23 16.29
CA TYR A 73 24.69 -3.60 16.72
C TYR A 73 25.66 -2.47 16.38
N GLN A 74 26.67 -2.40 17.26
CA GLN A 74 27.86 -1.62 16.90
C GLN A 74 28.94 -2.56 16.33
N VAL A 75 29.30 -2.19 15.10
CA VAL A 75 30.16 -3.18 14.42
C VAL A 75 31.42 -2.47 13.91
N ALA A 76 32.56 -3.22 14.07
CA ALA A 76 33.82 -2.73 13.47
C ALA A 76 34.49 -3.87 12.69
N ALA A 77 34.96 -3.41 11.51
CA ALA A 77 35.64 -4.41 10.69
C ALA A 77 36.85 -3.79 10.01
N LYS A 78 37.85 -4.71 9.83
CA LYS A 78 39.04 -4.24 9.11
C LYS A 78 39.02 -4.79 7.67
N ASP A 79 39.29 -3.81 6.79
CA ASP A 79 39.31 -4.35 5.40
C ASP A 79 40.71 -4.87 5.06
N LYS A 80 40.89 -5.38 3.80
CA LYS A 80 42.16 -6.06 3.42
C LYS A 80 43.34 -5.09 3.51
N LYS A 81 43.02 -3.85 3.48
CA LYS A 81 44.12 -2.86 3.57
C LYS A 81 44.39 -2.46 5.02
N GLY A 82 43.64 -3.03 5.87
CA GLY A 82 43.88 -2.75 7.31
C GLY A 82 43.07 -1.54 7.80
N ASP A 83 42.31 -0.93 6.89
CA ASP A 83 41.47 0.19 7.38
C ASP A 83 40.30 -0.32 8.24
N MET A 84 40.07 0.53 9.31
CA MET A 84 38.97 0.14 10.23
C MET A 84 37.67 0.85 9.81
N TRP A 85 36.67 -0.04 9.64
CA TRP A 85 35.32 0.52 9.36
C TRP A 85 34.37 0.23 10.54
N VAL A 86 33.52 1.33 10.69
CA VAL A 86 32.71 1.21 11.92
C VAL A 86 31.26 1.61 11.60
N THR A 87 30.35 0.99 12.29
CA THR A 87 28.95 1.46 12.35
C THR A 87 28.40 1.32 13.76
N LEU A 88 27.61 2.30 14.16
CA LEU A 88 27.15 2.27 15.56
C LEU A 88 25.66 1.87 15.61
N ASN A 89 25.05 1.68 14.47
CA ASN A 89 23.60 1.39 14.48
C ASN A 89 23.26 0.39 13.35
N SER A 90 24.04 -0.70 13.34
CA SER A 90 23.80 -1.70 12.26
C SER A 90 22.68 -2.66 12.64
N ALA A 91 21.92 -3.01 11.55
CA ALA A 91 20.82 -3.99 11.81
C ALA A 91 21.36 -5.42 11.80
N SER A 92 22.63 -5.55 11.42
CA SER A 92 23.26 -6.89 11.41
C SER A 92 24.62 -6.84 12.11
N GLN A 93 25.03 -8.11 12.47
CA GLN A 93 26.33 -8.20 13.20
C GLN A 93 27.50 -8.10 12.21
N THR A 94 27.13 -7.94 10.95
CA THR A 94 28.21 -7.81 9.96
C THR A 94 28.06 -6.49 9.20
N LEU A 95 29.26 -6.16 8.48
CA LEU A 95 29.18 -4.94 7.63
C LEU A 95 29.01 -5.35 6.16
N PRO A 96 28.07 -4.59 5.55
CA PRO A 96 28.04 -4.87 4.10
C PRO A 96 29.33 -4.42 3.40
N PRO A 97 29.62 -5.05 2.26
CA PRO A 97 30.84 -4.62 1.56
C PRO A 97 30.75 -3.15 1.11
N PRO A 98 31.95 -2.49 1.21
CA PRO A 98 31.91 -1.10 0.73
C PRO A 98 31.61 -1.04 -0.78
N PRO A 99 30.82 0.01 -1.14
CA PRO A 99 30.51 0.14 -2.57
C PRO A 99 31.76 0.44 -3.41
N ASP A 100 31.69 -0.10 -4.68
CA ASP A 100 32.75 0.29 -5.63
C ASP A 100 32.62 1.76 -6.06
N ARG A 101 33.79 2.34 -6.29
CA ARG A 101 33.76 3.81 -6.58
C ARG A 101 33.09 4.09 -7.91
N SER A 102 33.28 3.19 -8.81
CA SER A 102 32.75 3.48 -10.17
C SER A 102 31.44 2.76 -10.42
N LEU A 103 31.28 1.75 -9.66
CA LEU A 103 30.15 0.89 -10.10
C LEU A 103 29.03 0.93 -9.06
N GLY A 104 29.33 1.56 -7.87
CA GLY A 104 28.27 1.65 -6.85
C GLY A 104 28.21 0.38 -5.98
N PRO A 105 27.04 0.22 -5.30
CA PRO A 105 26.90 -0.94 -4.39
C PRO A 105 27.09 -2.27 -5.12
N VAL A 106 27.63 -3.22 -4.27
CA VAL A 106 27.92 -4.55 -4.85
C VAL A 106 26.77 -5.50 -4.47
N GLY A 107 26.19 -6.08 -5.54
CA GLY A 107 25.06 -7.01 -5.29
C GLY A 107 25.57 -8.44 -5.02
N CYS A 108 24.58 -9.30 -4.68
CA CYS A 108 24.91 -10.73 -4.46
C CYS A 108 24.62 -11.53 -5.73
N TYR A 109 25.65 -12.49 -5.96
CA TYR A 109 25.44 -13.33 -7.17
C TYR A 109 25.26 -14.79 -6.74
N CYS A 110 24.60 -14.97 -5.57
CA CYS A 110 24.40 -16.36 -5.11
C CYS A 110 23.45 -17.10 -6.07
N ARG A 111 23.77 -18.47 -6.14
CA ARG A 111 22.99 -19.31 -7.09
C ARG A 111 21.78 -19.92 -6.37
N ASP A 112 20.68 -19.93 -7.13
CA ASP A 112 19.50 -20.59 -6.52
C ASP A 112 19.73 -22.10 -6.44
N ILE A 113 18.74 -22.86 -5.72
CA ILE A 113 18.85 -24.31 -5.45
C ILE A 113 19.07 -25.08 -6.75
N ASP A 114 18.83 -24.46 -7.81
CA ASP A 114 19.02 -25.16 -9.10
C ASP A 114 20.32 -24.71 -9.77
N GLY A 115 21.08 -23.99 -8.98
CA GLY A 115 22.41 -23.60 -9.51
C GLY A 115 22.33 -22.44 -10.51
N LYS A 116 21.04 -21.89 -10.72
CA LYS A 116 20.94 -20.75 -11.65
C LYS A 116 21.07 -19.42 -10.90
N HIS A 117 21.93 -18.58 -11.56
CA HIS A 117 21.99 -17.21 -11.00
C HIS A 117 20.61 -16.53 -11.09
N GLY A 118 19.94 -16.47 -9.91
CA GLY A 118 18.67 -15.75 -10.19
C GLY A 118 18.54 -14.52 -9.29
N THR A 119 18.31 -13.36 -10.03
CA THR A 119 17.97 -12.13 -9.27
C THR A 119 16.54 -12.24 -8.71
N ARG A 120 16.48 -11.81 -7.45
CA ARG A 120 15.17 -11.82 -6.76
C ARG A 120 14.16 -10.91 -7.48
N TYR A 121 14.68 -9.89 -8.08
CA TYR A 121 13.72 -8.92 -8.63
C TYR A 121 14.00 -8.72 -10.12
N GLY A 122 14.60 -9.77 -10.74
CA GLY A 122 14.91 -9.59 -12.18
C GLY A 122 15.82 -8.39 -12.44
N SER A 123 15.62 -7.70 -13.51
CA SER A 123 16.52 -6.60 -13.91
C SER A 123 16.39 -5.40 -12.96
N ALA A 124 15.25 -5.38 -12.26
CA ALA A 124 15.09 -4.24 -11.32
C ALA A 124 16.12 -4.28 -10.19
N GLN A 125 16.64 -5.47 -9.89
CA GLN A 125 17.65 -5.60 -8.80
C GLN A 125 18.95 -4.89 -9.17
N GLN A 126 19.10 -4.57 -10.51
CA GLN A 126 20.35 -3.89 -10.94
C GLN A 126 20.46 -2.48 -10.36
N LYS A 127 19.32 -1.96 -9.91
CA LYS A 127 19.42 -0.68 -9.18
C LYS A 127 19.78 -0.93 -7.71
N LEU A 128 20.96 -1.27 -7.50
CA LEU A 128 21.40 -1.86 -6.21
C LEU A 128 21.30 -0.81 -5.10
N ALA A 129 21.31 0.40 -5.42
CA ALA A 129 21.28 1.44 -4.35
C ALA A 129 19.96 1.40 -3.59
N LEU A 130 19.00 0.70 -4.19
CA LEU A 130 17.70 0.59 -3.46
C LEU A 130 17.77 -0.50 -2.40
N TRP A 131 18.72 -1.34 -2.66
CA TRP A 131 18.68 -2.55 -1.79
C TRP A 131 19.90 -2.58 -0.87
N CYS A 132 20.93 -1.91 -1.34
CA CYS A 132 22.17 -1.94 -0.55
C CYS A 132 22.69 -0.51 -0.32
N PRO A 133 23.41 -0.45 0.86
CA PRO A 133 23.94 0.89 1.12
C PRO A 133 24.97 1.33 0.07
N THR A 134 24.85 2.61 -0.38
CA THR A 134 25.82 3.23 -1.32
C THR A 134 26.52 4.41 -0.62
N PHE A 135 27.47 4.97 -1.45
CA PHE A 135 28.14 6.13 -0.82
C PHE A 135 27.16 7.29 -0.68
N PHE A 136 27.39 7.94 0.46
CA PHE A 136 26.50 9.07 0.75
C PHE A 136 26.63 10.12 -0.36
N ASP A 137 25.43 10.46 -0.82
CA ASP A 137 25.35 11.43 -1.93
C ASP A 137 24.25 12.46 -1.62
N THR A 138 24.69 13.70 -1.61
CA THR A 138 23.72 14.74 -1.20
C THR A 138 22.65 14.94 -2.27
N ARG A 139 22.92 14.43 -3.42
CA ARG A 139 21.89 14.58 -4.47
C ARG A 139 20.79 13.52 -4.32
N HIS A 140 21.17 12.48 -3.65
CA HIS A 140 20.15 11.44 -3.41
C HIS A 140 19.97 11.21 -1.90
N VAL A 141 19.31 12.10 -1.33
CA VAL A 141 19.31 12.14 0.16
C VAL A 141 18.28 11.14 0.70
N SER A 142 17.40 10.64 -0.17
CA SER A 142 16.36 9.73 0.35
C SER A 142 16.87 8.28 0.38
N ALA A 143 17.94 8.04 -0.32
CA ALA A 143 18.40 6.64 -0.49
C ALA A 143 18.72 5.97 0.85
N PRO A 144 19.29 6.64 1.76
CA PRO A 144 19.65 5.98 3.02
C PRO A 144 18.41 5.61 3.85
N PHE A 145 17.31 6.20 3.54
CA PHE A 145 16.13 5.98 4.41
C PHE A 145 15.24 4.88 3.83
N THR A 146 15.63 4.39 2.70
CA THR A 146 14.81 3.32 2.11
C THR A 146 14.77 2.11 3.06
N PRO A 147 13.55 1.57 3.22
CA PRO A 147 13.47 0.40 4.12
C PRO A 147 14.37 -0.76 3.66
N ASP A 148 15.13 -1.25 4.64
CA ASP A 148 16.07 -2.34 4.32
C ASP A 148 15.36 -3.69 4.49
N LEU A 149 14.87 -4.21 3.37
CA LEU A 149 14.03 -5.42 3.44
C LEU A 149 14.88 -6.64 3.81
N PHE A 150 16.26 -6.38 3.87
CA PHE A 150 17.10 -7.58 4.07
C PHE A 150 18.12 -7.32 5.18
N LEU A 151 17.93 -6.35 5.91
CA LEU A 151 18.67 -6.06 7.16
C LEU A 151 20.18 -6.00 6.90
N GLY A 152 20.49 -5.44 5.69
CA GLY A 152 21.93 -5.15 5.49
C GLY A 152 22.59 -6.21 4.63
N GLU A 153 21.79 -7.18 4.33
CA GLU A 153 22.45 -8.29 3.60
C GLU A 153 22.17 -8.18 2.10
N GLY A 154 21.32 -7.26 1.77
CA GLY A 154 21.01 -7.11 0.33
C GLY A 154 20.08 -8.20 -0.18
N PRO A 155 19.48 -8.07 -1.35
CA PRO A 155 18.49 -9.03 -1.89
C PRO A 155 19.14 -10.34 -2.33
N CYS A 156 19.60 -11.09 -1.35
CA CYS A 156 20.20 -12.38 -1.69
C CYS A 156 19.11 -13.46 -1.77
N PHE A 157 19.23 -14.22 -2.83
CA PHE A 157 18.19 -15.25 -3.06
C PHE A 157 18.25 -16.33 -1.96
N ALA A 158 19.38 -16.42 -1.34
CA ALA A 158 19.53 -17.47 -0.30
C ALA A 158 18.90 -17.03 1.02
N ILE A 159 18.57 -15.80 1.02
CA ILE A 159 17.98 -15.31 2.29
C ILE A 159 16.45 -15.40 2.21
N SER A 160 15.99 -16.15 3.26
CA SER A 160 14.51 -16.29 3.23
C SER A 160 13.85 -15.15 4.03
N GLN A 161 13.57 -14.09 3.28
CA GLN A 161 12.81 -12.99 3.91
C GLN A 161 11.40 -12.93 3.31
N GLN A 162 10.45 -13.03 4.31
CA GLN A 162 9.06 -13.06 3.80
C GLN A 162 8.49 -11.63 3.77
N GLY A 163 7.60 -11.45 2.80
CA GLY A 163 6.91 -10.15 2.70
C GLY A 163 6.53 -9.86 1.24
N ASP A 164 5.51 -9.01 1.20
CA ASP A 164 5.00 -8.72 -0.16
C ASP A 164 6.05 -8.02 -1.02
N LEU A 165 6.95 -7.28 -0.32
CA LEU A 165 7.96 -6.55 -1.13
C LEU A 165 9.31 -7.26 -1.08
N ALA A 166 9.40 -8.30 -0.21
CA ALA A 166 10.75 -8.89 -0.01
C ALA A 166 10.83 -10.25 -0.74
N GLN A 167 9.52 -10.78 -1.15
CA GLN A 167 9.62 -12.15 -1.72
C GLN A 167 8.58 -12.31 -2.83
N TRP A 168 9.12 -13.09 -3.81
CA TRP A 168 8.14 -13.57 -4.81
C TRP A 168 7.81 -15.05 -4.55
N ASP A 169 6.42 -15.31 -4.72
CA ASP A 169 6.00 -16.71 -4.52
C ASP A 169 5.13 -17.14 -5.73
N PRO A 170 5.63 -18.20 -6.36
CA PRO A 170 4.89 -18.63 -7.55
C PRO A 170 3.44 -19.01 -7.21
N ASP A 171 3.21 -19.31 -6.00
CA ASP A 171 1.83 -19.66 -5.60
C ASP A 171 0.91 -18.44 -5.63
N TRP A 172 1.49 -17.29 -5.84
CA TRP A 172 0.64 -16.08 -5.91
C TRP A 172 -0.05 -15.99 -7.28
N THR A 173 0.43 -16.85 -8.16
CA THR A 173 -0.09 -16.65 -9.53
C THR A 173 -0.93 -17.86 -9.93
N GLU A 174 -1.84 -17.63 -11.02
CA GLU A 174 -2.69 -18.72 -11.57
C GLU A 174 -2.92 -18.48 -13.07
N PRO A 175 -3.01 -19.62 -13.77
CA PRO A 175 -3.30 -19.43 -15.21
C PRO A 175 -4.65 -18.74 -15.42
N TYR A 176 -4.72 -17.81 -16.43
CA TYR A 176 -5.96 -17.05 -16.69
C TYR A 176 -6.00 -16.69 -18.18
N GLU A 177 -6.88 -17.36 -18.90
CA GLU A 177 -7.16 -17.08 -20.33
C GLU A 177 -5.87 -17.03 -21.14
N GLY A 178 -5.03 -18.10 -20.98
CA GLY A 178 -3.81 -18.17 -21.84
C GLY A 178 -2.67 -17.30 -21.30
N ARG A 179 -2.93 -16.59 -20.19
CA ARG A 179 -1.88 -15.77 -19.53
C ARG A 179 -1.74 -16.22 -18.08
N THR A 180 -0.69 -15.58 -17.49
CA THR A 180 -0.53 -15.79 -16.03
C THR A 180 -0.97 -14.52 -15.27
N ARG A 181 -1.81 -14.76 -14.24
CA ARG A 181 -2.22 -13.57 -13.46
C ARG A 181 -1.94 -13.80 -11.97
N VAL A 182 -1.82 -12.66 -11.27
CA VAL A 182 -1.68 -12.75 -9.79
C VAL A 182 -3.06 -13.04 -9.18
N ARG A 183 -3.12 -14.04 -8.31
CA ARG A 183 -4.40 -14.32 -7.64
C ARG A 183 -5.02 -13.05 -7.04
N GLU A 184 -6.33 -13.03 -7.04
CA GLU A 184 -7.06 -11.79 -6.71
C GLU A 184 -6.71 -11.31 -5.28
N GLN A 185 -6.73 -12.27 -4.40
CA GLN A 185 -6.44 -11.83 -3.02
C GLN A 185 -5.05 -11.17 -2.92
N LYS A 186 -4.09 -11.76 -3.51
CA LYS A 186 -2.74 -11.17 -3.42
C LYS A 186 -2.66 -9.84 -4.19
N TRP A 187 -3.25 -9.85 -5.31
CA TRP A 187 -3.27 -8.57 -6.06
C TRP A 187 -3.88 -7.44 -5.22
N GLN A 188 -4.88 -7.74 -4.44
CA GLN A 188 -5.47 -6.71 -3.55
C GLN A 188 -4.46 -6.25 -2.50
N ASP A 189 -3.65 -7.19 -2.07
CA ASP A 189 -2.60 -6.75 -1.13
C ASP A 189 -1.64 -5.76 -1.80
N PHE A 190 -1.31 -6.07 -3.09
CA PHE A 190 -0.45 -5.11 -3.81
C PHE A 190 -1.13 -3.74 -3.93
N CYS A 191 -2.37 -3.81 -4.24
CA CYS A 191 -3.10 -2.53 -4.42
C CYS A 191 -3.13 -1.75 -3.10
N TYR A 192 -3.26 -2.50 -2.06
CA TYR A 192 -3.29 -1.81 -0.76
C TYR A 192 -1.94 -1.10 -0.50
N HIS A 193 -0.78 -1.72 -0.82
CA HIS A 193 0.51 -1.00 -0.71
C HIS A 193 0.50 0.29 -1.53
N ASP A 194 -0.03 0.19 -2.78
CA ASP A 194 -0.04 1.38 -3.65
C ASP A 194 -0.91 2.49 -3.06
N MET A 195 -1.98 2.04 -2.62
CA MET A 195 -2.90 3.06 -2.06
C MET A 195 -2.25 3.77 -0.87
N VAL A 196 -1.65 2.98 0.09
CA VAL A 196 -1.06 3.61 1.30
C VAL A 196 0.10 4.52 0.88
N ASP A 197 0.96 4.07 -0.05
CA ASP A 197 2.09 4.90 -0.52
C ASP A 197 1.60 6.20 -1.16
N GLU A 198 0.59 6.07 -1.97
CA GLU A 198 0.10 7.29 -2.65
C GLU A 198 -0.56 8.26 -1.65
N CYS A 199 -1.30 7.72 -0.69
CA CYS A 199 -1.91 8.61 0.32
C CYS A 199 -0.83 9.31 1.15
N ALA A 200 0.22 8.52 1.51
CA ALA A 200 1.29 9.17 2.30
C ALA A 200 2.03 10.20 1.46
N ARG A 201 2.30 9.88 0.27
CA ARG A 201 2.99 10.86 -0.60
C ARG A 201 2.19 12.16 -0.71
N ARG A 202 0.99 12.04 -0.97
CA ARG A 202 0.16 13.26 -1.11
C ARG A 202 0.09 14.03 0.22
N ALA A 203 -0.10 13.20 1.29
CA ALA A 203 -0.19 13.90 2.61
C ALA A 203 1.09 14.67 2.90
N LEU A 204 2.12 14.18 2.28
CA LEU A 204 3.41 14.84 2.58
C LEU A 204 3.79 15.80 1.45
N ARG A 205 2.92 15.87 0.43
CA ARG A 205 3.09 16.79 -0.71
C ARG A 205 4.41 16.50 -1.43
N LEU A 206 4.61 15.29 -1.55
CA LEU A 206 5.83 14.92 -2.30
C LEU A 206 5.53 14.90 -3.80
N ARG A 207 6.55 15.29 -4.58
CA ARG A 207 6.37 15.29 -6.05
C ARG A 207 6.17 13.86 -6.57
N VAL A 208 5.33 13.87 -7.67
CA VAL A 208 5.08 12.54 -8.28
C VAL A 208 6.35 12.08 -9.01
N LEU A 209 6.65 10.85 -8.73
CA LEU A 209 7.80 10.32 -9.50
C LEU A 209 7.44 10.18 -10.98
N PRO A 210 8.29 10.55 -11.81
CA PRO A 210 8.03 10.58 -13.27
C PRO A 210 7.49 9.24 -13.79
N SER A 211 7.64 8.19 -12.98
CA SER A 211 7.21 6.90 -13.58
C SER A 211 6.33 6.13 -12.60
N PHE A 212 4.96 6.20 -12.84
CA PHE A 212 4.05 5.37 -12.03
C PHE A 212 4.00 3.94 -12.59
N PHE A 213 4.20 3.00 -11.57
CA PHE A 213 4.09 1.58 -12.01
C PHE A 213 2.98 0.89 -11.21
N PRO A 214 1.89 0.57 -11.90
CA PRO A 214 0.79 -0.07 -11.15
C PRO A 214 1.16 -1.49 -10.71
N PRO A 215 0.41 -1.97 -9.67
CA PRO A 215 0.67 -3.34 -9.24
C PRO A 215 0.47 -4.34 -10.40
N PRO A 216 1.42 -5.28 -10.47
CA PRO A 216 1.30 -6.25 -11.57
C PRO A 216 0.07 -7.16 -11.41
N ARG A 217 -0.64 -7.28 -12.57
CA ARG A 217 -1.85 -8.14 -12.45
C ARG A 217 -1.78 -9.27 -13.48
N TYR A 218 -1.42 -8.88 -14.73
CA TYR A 218 -1.41 -9.93 -15.78
C TYR A 218 -0.10 -9.87 -16.55
N ALA A 219 0.33 -11.10 -17.05
CA ALA A 219 1.46 -11.13 -18.00
C ALA A 219 1.38 -12.41 -18.84
N ASP A 220 2.27 -12.36 -19.94
CA ASP A 220 2.24 -13.51 -20.87
C ASP A 220 2.62 -14.81 -20.17
N ASP A 221 3.53 -14.72 -19.18
CA ASP A 221 3.90 -15.93 -18.42
C ASP A 221 4.45 -15.52 -17.04
N GLY A 222 4.70 -16.50 -16.20
CA GLY A 222 5.14 -16.26 -14.80
C GLY A 222 6.42 -15.43 -14.74
N ALA A 223 7.32 -15.68 -15.62
CA ALA A 223 8.60 -14.93 -15.60
C ALA A 223 8.37 -13.44 -15.89
N ALA A 224 7.53 -13.16 -16.98
CA ALA A 224 7.20 -11.75 -17.26
C ALA A 224 6.51 -11.08 -16.07
N LEU A 225 5.65 -11.83 -15.43
CA LEU A 225 4.97 -11.25 -14.24
C LEU A 225 5.97 -10.97 -13.12
N LEU A 226 6.94 -11.88 -12.90
CA LEU A 226 7.99 -11.65 -11.88
C LEU A 226 8.81 -10.40 -12.23
N ARG A 227 9.10 -10.23 -13.45
CA ARG A 227 9.82 -8.99 -13.86
C ARG A 227 8.99 -7.74 -13.55
N ASP A 228 7.65 -7.77 -13.93
CA ASP A 228 6.78 -6.62 -13.61
C ASP A 228 6.72 -6.39 -12.09
N TYR A 229 6.67 -7.52 -11.38
CA TYR A 229 6.66 -7.39 -9.90
C TYR A 229 7.94 -6.71 -9.42
N GLY A 230 9.09 -7.15 -9.92
CA GLY A 230 10.37 -6.53 -9.53
C GLY A 230 10.39 -5.03 -9.81
N THR A 231 9.94 -4.63 -11.00
CA THR A 231 9.90 -3.19 -11.34
C THR A 231 8.97 -2.42 -10.39
N TRP A 232 7.84 -3.05 -10.13
CA TRP A 232 6.88 -2.40 -9.21
C TRP A 232 7.49 -2.26 -7.81
N VAL A 233 8.19 -3.27 -7.28
CA VAL A 233 8.79 -3.19 -5.92
C VAL A 233 9.89 -2.12 -5.91
N ALA A 234 10.73 -2.13 -6.93
CA ALA A 234 11.78 -1.08 -6.99
C ALA A 234 11.16 0.32 -6.93
N TYR A 235 10.11 0.48 -7.70
CA TYR A 235 9.41 1.78 -7.64
C TYR A 235 8.92 2.08 -6.22
N LYS A 236 8.36 1.06 -5.54
CA LYS A 236 7.84 1.30 -4.18
C LYS A 236 8.98 1.64 -3.22
N GLN A 237 10.14 0.97 -3.35
CA GLN A 237 11.26 1.26 -2.44
C GLN A 237 11.77 2.71 -2.63
N GLU A 238 11.78 3.08 -3.85
CA GLU A 238 12.19 4.48 -4.09
C GLU A 238 11.21 5.47 -3.46
N LEU A 239 9.99 5.26 -3.74
CA LEU A 239 8.98 6.17 -3.17
C LEU A 239 9.02 6.14 -1.64
N ARG A 240 9.18 4.98 -1.09
CA ARG A 240 9.16 4.92 0.39
C ARG A 240 10.41 5.58 0.96
N GLY A 241 11.51 5.48 0.27
CA GLY A 241 12.69 6.25 0.71
C GLY A 241 12.39 7.75 0.79
N GLN A 242 11.65 8.29 -0.20
CA GLN A 242 11.32 9.74 -0.18
C GLN A 242 10.35 10.07 0.96
N ILE A 243 9.41 9.14 1.12
CA ILE A 243 8.41 9.39 2.20
C ILE A 243 9.13 9.35 3.56
N LEU A 244 10.04 8.38 3.72
CA LEU A 244 10.67 8.25 5.05
C LEU A 244 11.70 9.37 5.25
N GLU A 245 12.27 9.72 4.21
CA GLU A 245 13.13 10.91 4.39
C GLU A 245 12.37 12.09 4.97
N ARG A 246 11.14 12.35 4.45
CA ARG A 246 10.35 13.48 4.97
C ARG A 246 9.86 13.20 6.40
N LEU A 247 9.46 11.95 6.58
CA LEU A 247 8.85 11.65 7.91
C LEU A 247 9.93 11.61 8.99
N VAL A 248 11.10 11.09 8.62
CA VAL A 248 12.07 10.82 9.71
C VAL A 248 13.13 11.92 9.70
N ARG A 249 13.74 12.10 8.60
CA ARG A 249 14.82 13.12 8.59
C ARG A 249 14.27 14.51 8.91
N ASP A 250 13.08 14.84 8.38
CA ASP A 250 12.56 16.22 8.59
C ASP A 250 11.71 16.28 9.87
N GLY A 251 11.56 15.05 10.56
CA GLY A 251 10.90 15.04 11.89
C GLY A 251 9.39 15.22 11.75
N TYR A 252 8.82 14.84 10.56
CA TYR A 252 7.38 15.09 10.34
C TYR A 252 6.54 13.93 10.89
N TRP A 253 7.16 12.99 11.38
CA TRP A 253 6.37 11.78 11.67
C TRP A 253 5.45 12.01 12.87
N LYS A 254 5.85 12.84 13.89
CA LYS A 254 4.94 13.05 15.05
C LYS A 254 3.67 13.78 14.60
N ARG A 255 3.96 14.74 13.84
CA ARG A 255 2.78 15.48 13.33
C ARG A 255 1.94 14.59 12.40
N PHE A 256 2.63 13.93 11.55
CA PHE A 256 1.91 13.05 10.61
C PHE A 256 1.05 12.03 11.38
N LYS A 257 1.58 11.48 12.39
CA LYS A 257 0.83 10.55 13.25
C LYS A 257 -0.40 11.22 13.87
N ASP A 258 -0.25 12.45 14.23
CA ASP A 258 -1.38 13.14 14.88
C ASP A 258 -2.43 13.55 13.83
N ASP A 259 -1.93 13.96 12.68
CA ASP A 259 -2.89 14.52 11.69
C ASP A 259 -3.55 13.39 10.90
N TYR A 260 -2.81 12.29 10.77
CA TYR A 260 -3.35 11.19 9.94
C TYR A 260 -3.17 9.87 10.70
N PRO A 261 -3.90 9.66 11.79
CA PRO A 261 -3.65 8.49 12.67
C PRO A 261 -3.99 7.17 11.97
N ASP A 262 -4.98 7.22 11.07
CA ASP A 262 -5.31 5.96 10.36
C ASP A 262 -4.23 5.62 9.32
N LEU A 263 -3.88 6.65 8.61
CA LEU A 263 -2.83 6.39 7.62
C LEU A 263 -1.51 6.00 8.31
N TRP A 264 -1.27 6.61 9.44
CA TRP A 264 -0.08 6.20 10.21
C TRP A 264 -0.12 4.72 10.54
N GLN A 265 -1.25 4.26 11.00
CA GLN A 265 -1.37 2.82 11.30
C GLN A 265 -1.17 1.98 10.02
N ASP A 266 -1.72 2.51 8.94
CA ASP A 266 -1.55 1.77 7.68
C ASP A 266 -0.07 1.71 7.26
N LEU A 267 0.69 2.81 7.55
CA LEU A 267 2.12 2.75 7.20
C LEU A 267 2.82 1.65 8.00
N HIS A 268 2.38 1.42 9.23
CA HIS A 268 3.00 0.34 10.01
C HIS A 268 2.63 -1.04 9.45
N LEU A 269 1.45 -1.09 9.03
CA LEU A 269 0.97 -2.41 8.56
C LEU A 269 1.70 -2.81 7.27
N VAL A 270 2.07 -1.75 6.53
CA VAL A 270 2.68 -2.18 5.26
C VAL A 270 4.20 -2.17 5.39
N GLY A 271 4.70 -1.95 6.62
CA GLY A 271 6.10 -2.31 6.92
C GLY A 271 7.04 -1.09 6.82
N TYR A 272 6.58 0.17 6.90
CA TYR A 272 7.49 1.33 6.79
C TYR A 272 8.47 1.36 7.98
N PHE A 273 7.97 0.87 9.13
CA PHE A 273 8.85 1.14 10.30
C PHE A 273 9.31 -0.19 10.91
N VAL A 274 8.88 -1.24 10.15
CA VAL A 274 9.28 -2.56 10.67
C VAL A 274 10.74 -2.84 10.24
N TYR A 275 11.06 -2.29 9.11
CA TYR A 275 12.43 -2.51 8.63
C TYR A 275 13.29 -1.27 8.90
N PRO A 276 14.57 -1.58 9.37
CA PRO A 276 15.46 -0.41 9.48
C PRO A 276 15.84 0.15 8.10
N PRO A 277 16.38 1.38 8.13
CA PRO A 277 16.81 1.95 6.84
C PRO A 277 18.04 1.22 6.29
N VAL A 278 18.14 1.35 4.89
CA VAL A 278 19.24 0.63 4.19
C VAL A 278 20.59 1.18 4.66
N GLY A 279 20.66 2.44 4.94
CA GLY A 279 21.92 3.00 5.47
C GLY A 279 22.80 3.55 4.34
N VAL A 280 24.11 3.97 4.76
CA VAL A 280 24.96 4.61 3.74
C VAL A 280 26.42 4.47 4.19
N TRP A 281 27.34 4.47 3.07
CA TRP A 281 28.80 4.57 3.35
C TRP A 281 29.28 6.03 3.24
N VAL A 282 30.29 6.29 4.16
CA VAL A 282 30.85 7.65 4.11
C VAL A 282 32.38 7.53 4.01
N ARG A 283 32.91 8.31 3.06
CA ARG A 283 34.35 8.13 2.74
C ARG A 283 35.22 8.97 3.68
N ASP A 284 34.80 10.18 3.83
CA ASP A 284 35.65 11.09 4.62
C ASP A 284 34.98 11.40 5.98
N THR A 285 35.50 10.63 6.93
CA THR A 285 34.83 10.69 8.26
C THR A 285 34.99 12.09 8.86
N LEU A 286 36.17 12.60 8.72
CA LEU A 286 36.41 13.89 9.40
C LEU A 286 35.56 15.00 8.77
N VAL A 287 35.45 14.98 7.46
CA VAL A 287 34.74 16.09 6.77
C VAL A 287 33.23 15.94 6.98
N ARG A 288 32.81 14.71 7.24
CA ARG A 288 31.33 14.54 7.25
C ARG A 288 30.88 14.10 8.64
N ALA A 289 31.59 14.44 9.60
CA ALA A 289 31.28 13.98 10.97
C ALA A 289 29.87 14.42 11.40
N ARG A 290 29.56 15.63 11.04
CA ARG A 290 28.22 16.11 11.43
C ARG A 290 27.11 15.29 10.74
N GLU A 291 27.27 15.05 9.45
CA GLU A 291 26.23 14.28 8.72
C GLU A 291 26.12 12.86 9.27
N ILE A 292 27.30 12.35 9.59
CA ILE A 292 27.27 11.00 10.17
C ILE A 292 26.47 11.00 11.48
N GLY A 293 26.78 11.92 12.33
CA GLY A 293 26.05 11.99 13.62
C GLY A 293 24.55 12.18 13.43
N GLU A 294 24.21 13.05 12.45
CA GLU A 294 22.77 13.32 12.24
C GLU A 294 22.04 12.06 11.73
N LEU A 295 22.64 11.45 10.72
CA LEU A 295 21.96 10.26 10.17
C LEU A 295 21.85 9.17 11.24
N GLN A 296 22.90 9.03 12.02
CA GLN A 296 22.80 8.03 13.11
C GLN A 296 21.70 8.41 14.11
N GLY A 297 21.57 9.71 14.32
CA GLY A 297 20.50 10.16 15.23
C GLY A 297 19.11 9.78 14.71
N TYR A 298 19.07 9.63 13.38
CA TYR A 298 17.75 9.26 12.82
C TYR A 298 17.59 7.74 12.78
N GLY A 299 18.60 7.02 13.19
CA GLY A 299 18.45 5.55 13.21
C GLY A 299 19.01 4.92 11.92
N VAL A 300 19.65 5.79 11.04
CA VAL A 300 20.21 5.27 9.78
C VAL A 300 21.61 4.67 10.05
N PRO A 301 21.78 3.41 9.58
CA PRO A 301 23.14 2.87 9.70
C PRO A 301 24.13 3.60 8.78
N VAL A 302 25.24 4.11 9.45
CA VAL A 302 26.26 4.80 8.64
C VAL A 302 27.61 4.08 8.82
N TYR A 303 28.16 3.70 7.64
CA TYR A 303 29.44 2.99 7.68
C TYR A 303 30.59 3.93 7.32
N TYR A 304 31.51 4.11 8.29
CA TYR A 304 32.55 5.13 8.04
C TYR A 304 33.89 4.63 8.57
N ARG A 305 34.88 5.22 7.96
CA ARG A 305 36.25 4.81 8.32
C ARG A 305 36.70 5.48 9.63
N TRP A 306 37.43 4.61 10.46
CA TRP A 306 37.92 5.20 11.73
C TRP A 306 39.42 4.95 11.85
N ASN A 307 40.13 6.10 12.01
CA ASN A 307 41.59 5.99 12.23
C ASN A 307 41.94 6.24 13.71
N GLU A 308 43.08 5.56 14.08
CA GLU A 308 43.49 5.66 15.50
C GLU A 308 43.79 7.12 15.89
N GLU A 309 44.19 7.91 14.90
CA GLU A 309 44.49 9.32 15.23
C GLU A 309 43.23 10.08 15.65
N PHE A 310 42.08 9.53 15.14
CA PHE A 310 40.80 10.22 15.46
C PHE A 310 40.44 10.04 16.94
N ASP A 311 41.32 9.24 17.64
CA ASP A 311 41.02 9.04 19.08
C ASP A 311 41.46 10.24 19.91
N ASP A 312 42.26 11.14 19.31
CA ASP A 312 42.68 12.34 20.07
C ASP A 312 41.57 13.40 20.07
N GLU A 313 40.77 13.44 21.16
CA GLU A 313 39.58 14.31 21.21
C GLU A 313 39.99 15.79 21.20
N ALA A 314 41.17 15.98 21.72
CA ALA A 314 41.62 17.38 21.73
C ALA A 314 41.88 17.91 20.30
N ARG A 315 42.31 16.95 19.52
CA ARG A 315 42.66 17.39 18.15
C ARG A 315 41.45 17.34 17.23
N PHE A 316 40.51 16.37 17.53
CA PHE A 316 39.34 16.28 16.63
C PHE A 316 38.06 16.24 17.46
N PRO A 317 37.68 17.34 17.98
CA PRO A 317 36.52 17.39 18.88
C PRO A 317 35.21 17.09 18.14
N ARG A 318 35.13 17.29 16.90
CA ARG A 318 33.86 17.10 16.17
C ARG A 318 33.56 15.60 16.02
N LEU A 319 34.56 14.75 16.22
CA LEU A 319 34.33 13.30 16.04
C LEU A 319 33.87 12.66 17.36
N ALA A 320 33.80 13.51 18.35
CA ALA A 320 33.47 12.96 19.68
C ALA A 320 32.11 12.26 19.67
N ALA A 321 31.20 12.79 18.90
CA ALA A 321 29.82 12.24 18.95
C ALA A 321 29.74 10.90 18.20
N ILE A 322 30.66 10.71 17.32
CA ILE A 322 30.48 9.47 16.51
C ILE A 322 31.66 8.52 16.79
N ARG A 323 32.26 8.70 17.91
CA ARG A 323 33.40 7.86 18.30
C ARG A 323 32.91 6.46 18.72
N PRO A 324 33.57 5.41 18.17
CA PRO A 324 33.18 4.05 18.56
C PRO A 324 33.77 3.64 19.92
N ARG A 325 33.14 3.90 20.99
CA ARG A 325 33.67 3.72 22.36
C ARG A 325 33.79 2.22 22.68
N PHE A 326 33.09 1.45 21.88
CA PHE A 326 33.11 0.01 22.22
C PHE A 326 34.43 -0.63 21.79
N LEU A 327 35.13 0.03 21.02
CA LEU A 327 36.45 -0.52 20.66
C LEU A 327 37.40 -0.50 21.86
N TYR A 328 37.02 0.21 22.91
CA TYR A 328 37.99 0.37 24.02
C TYR A 328 37.48 -0.35 25.27
N LYS A 329 36.28 -0.79 25.12
CA LYS A 329 35.77 -1.51 26.30
C LYS A 329 36.34 -2.93 26.33
N ARG A 330 37.33 -3.18 27.20
CA ARG A 330 37.88 -4.55 27.40
C ARG A 330 36.74 -5.56 27.65
N SER A 331 35.94 -5.74 26.60
CA SER A 331 34.80 -6.66 26.82
C SER A 331 35.30 -7.96 27.51
N SER A 332 35.08 -8.21 28.81
CA SER A 332 35.25 -9.50 29.51
C SER A 332 34.69 -10.67 28.69
N ALA A 333 34.13 -10.42 27.41
CA ALA A 333 33.63 -11.55 26.60
C ALA A 333 34.50 -11.72 25.35
N PRO A 334 35.32 -12.83 25.21
CA PRO A 334 36.24 -13.05 24.09
C PRO A 334 35.60 -12.68 22.74
N PRO A 335 36.29 -11.72 21.94
CA PRO A 335 35.85 -11.43 20.56
C PRO A 335 35.49 -12.72 19.81
N VAL A 336 34.18 -13.07 19.70
CA VAL A 336 33.79 -14.24 18.85
C VAL A 336 34.11 -13.91 17.39
N ARG A 337 35.32 -14.26 16.93
CA ARG A 337 35.60 -14.20 15.47
C ARG A 337 34.52 -14.95 14.67
N VAL A 338 33.55 -14.16 14.20
CA VAL A 338 32.57 -14.83 13.31
C VAL A 338 33.13 -14.85 11.89
N VAL A 339 33.83 -15.89 11.45
CA VAL A 339 34.24 -16.06 10.03
C VAL A 339 32.97 -16.16 9.16
N PRO A 340 32.75 -15.09 8.27
CA PRO A 340 31.60 -15.21 7.34
C PRO A 340 31.50 -16.62 6.76
N LYS A 341 30.56 -17.47 7.24
CA LYS A 341 30.34 -18.82 6.65
C LYS A 341 30.03 -18.73 5.16
N THR A 342 31.03 -18.96 4.23
CA THR A 342 30.88 -19.13 2.77
C THR A 342 29.67 -20.02 2.46
N PRO A 343 28.59 -19.55 1.74
CA PRO A 343 27.54 -20.45 1.25
C PRO A 343 28.14 -21.73 0.63
N PRO A 344 27.65 -23.03 0.92
CA PRO A 344 28.22 -24.27 0.37
C PRO A 344 28.60 -24.12 -1.11
N GLY A 345 29.90 -23.80 -1.47
CA GLY A 345 30.60 -23.88 -2.77
C GLY A 345 30.25 -25.16 -3.53
N SER A 346 29.58 -25.10 -4.73
CA SER A 346 29.54 -26.08 -5.86
C SER A 346 30.85 -26.85 -5.99
N PRO A 347 30.83 -28.26 -5.94
CA PRO A 347 32.02 -29.10 -6.15
C PRO A 347 32.84 -28.63 -7.35
N PRO A 348 34.21 -28.48 -7.25
CA PRO A 348 35.07 -28.10 -8.39
C PRO A 348 34.84 -29.01 -9.61
N THR A 349 34.19 -28.54 -10.70
CA THR A 349 34.23 -29.07 -12.07
C THR A 349 35.68 -29.21 -12.56
N ARG A 350 36.33 -30.37 -12.20
CA ARG A 350 37.54 -30.98 -12.81
C ARG A 350 37.59 -30.72 -14.32
N ALA A 351 38.18 -29.62 -14.76
CA ALA A 351 38.85 -29.27 -16.04
C ALA A 351 39.80 -30.38 -16.48
N ARG A 352 39.33 -31.39 -17.22
CA ARG A 352 39.96 -32.22 -18.27
C ARG A 352 40.73 -31.36 -19.28
N ASP A 353 42.01 -31.25 -19.01
CA ASP A 353 42.98 -31.06 -20.12
C ASP A 353 44.19 -31.97 -19.90
N GLY A 354 44.29 -33.08 -20.71
CA GLY A 354 45.09 -33.59 -21.85
C GLY A 354 46.58 -33.28 -21.66
N SER A 355 47.40 -34.29 -21.38
CA SER A 355 48.46 -34.79 -22.29
C SER A 355 49.79 -34.87 -21.53
N VAL A 356 50.33 -36.10 -21.40
CA VAL A 356 51.50 -36.76 -22.02
C VAL A 356 52.49 -37.14 -20.92
N LEU A 357 52.63 -38.46 -20.63
CA LEU A 357 53.92 -39.19 -20.77
C LEU A 357 53.93 -40.38 -19.82
N ALA A 358 53.77 -41.55 -20.40
CA ALA A 358 54.84 -42.58 -20.50
C ALA A 358 54.56 -43.72 -19.53
N GLU A 359 53.88 -44.77 -20.08
CA GLU A 359 54.14 -46.18 -19.68
C GLU A 359 55.63 -46.53 -19.78
N PRO A 360 56.08 -47.46 -18.98
CA PRO A 360 55.91 -48.90 -19.24
C PRO A 360 56.29 -49.75 -18.03
N ALA A 361 55.47 -50.77 -17.91
CA ALA A 361 56.00 -52.14 -18.13
C ALA A 361 55.63 -53.03 -16.94
N GLU A 362 54.74 -53.97 -17.24
CA GLU A 362 55.09 -55.40 -17.48
C GLU A 362 54.60 -56.26 -16.31
N ARG A 363 53.62 -57.04 -16.65
CA ARG A 363 53.85 -58.51 -16.64
C ARG A 363 52.66 -59.21 -15.98
N GLY A 364 51.89 -59.81 -16.89
CA GLY A 364 51.98 -61.26 -17.24
C GLY A 364 50.96 -62.09 -16.45
N HIS A 365 49.95 -62.57 -17.16
CA HIS A 365 49.71 -63.96 -17.59
C HIS A 365 48.37 -64.46 -17.03
N ALA A 366 47.43 -64.63 -17.88
CA ALA A 366 46.59 -65.56 -18.68
C ALA A 366 46.47 -66.92 -17.99
N SER A 367 45.28 -67.34 -17.56
CA SER A 367 44.75 -68.66 -18.00
C SER A 367 43.25 -68.74 -17.67
N LEU A 368 42.44 -68.74 -18.69
CA LEU A 368 41.12 -69.29 -19.03
C LEU A 368 41.06 -70.80 -18.74
N PRO A 369 39.81 -71.59 -18.87
CA PRO A 369 38.44 -71.80 -18.40
C PRO A 369 38.11 -73.28 -18.18
N PRO A 370 36.73 -73.73 -18.03
CA PRO A 370 35.49 -73.68 -17.23
C PRO A 370 35.08 -75.06 -16.71
N PRO A 371 33.69 -75.13 -16.15
CA PRO A 371 32.28 -74.71 -16.29
C PRO A 371 31.45 -75.00 -15.05
N ASN A 372 30.37 -74.12 -14.79
CA ASN A 372 28.90 -74.31 -14.80
C ASN A 372 28.37 -74.40 -13.36
N VAL A 373 27.52 -73.47 -12.94
CA VAL A 373 26.09 -73.62 -12.57
C VAL A 373 25.83 -72.75 -11.33
N ALA A 374 25.28 -71.58 -11.47
CA ALA A 374 24.42 -70.67 -10.68
C ALA A 374 23.31 -71.43 -9.95
N PRO A 375 22.63 -70.71 -8.91
CA PRO A 375 22.75 -69.79 -7.78
C PRO A 375 21.89 -70.21 -6.58
N PRO A 376 21.92 -69.43 -5.38
CA PRO A 376 21.90 -68.07 -4.83
C PRO A 376 22.46 -68.01 -3.40
N GLU A 377 23.38 -67.13 -3.12
CA GLU A 377 24.06 -66.50 -1.98
C GLU A 377 23.10 -65.62 -1.16
N SER A 378 22.77 -66.08 0.13
CA SER A 378 22.82 -65.66 1.54
C SER A 378 24.22 -65.15 1.94
N GLY A 379 24.41 -63.87 2.36
CA GLY A 379 24.78 -63.40 3.71
C GLY A 379 26.19 -62.79 3.70
N GLU A 380 26.28 -61.49 4.06
CA GLU A 380 26.83 -60.85 5.28
C GLU A 380 28.32 -60.57 5.11
N ARG A 381 28.69 -59.28 5.13
CA ARG A 381 29.54 -58.51 6.08
C ARG A 381 30.37 -57.50 5.30
N ALA A 382 30.13 -56.22 5.66
CA ALA A 382 30.74 -54.91 5.98
C ALA A 382 32.27 -54.96 5.82
N PRO A 383 32.84 -53.65 5.62
CA PRO A 383 33.20 -52.67 6.67
C PRO A 383 33.34 -51.26 6.11
N THR A 384 32.64 -50.28 6.73
CA THR A 384 33.19 -49.13 7.49
C THR A 384 32.87 -47.83 6.75
N SER A 385 31.75 -47.23 7.22
CA SER A 385 31.34 -45.82 7.42
C SER A 385 32.51 -44.86 7.15
N PRO A 386 32.31 -43.85 6.18
CA PRO A 386 33.00 -42.62 6.64
C PRO A 386 31.99 -41.51 6.98
N THR A 387 31.94 -41.23 8.35
CA THR A 387 32.28 -39.99 9.10
C THR A 387 31.44 -38.81 8.62
N ALA A 388 30.19 -38.70 9.13
CA ALA A 388 29.41 -37.55 9.64
C ALA A 388 30.23 -36.26 9.58
N MET A 389 30.09 -35.56 8.45
CA MET A 389 30.38 -34.11 8.34
C MET A 389 29.36 -33.29 9.16
N PRO A 390 29.78 -32.49 10.15
CA PRO A 390 28.98 -31.54 10.95
C PRO A 390 28.56 -30.31 10.13
N ASP A 391 27.38 -30.32 9.39
CA ASP A 391 26.79 -29.08 8.83
C ASP A 391 25.34 -28.94 9.27
N SER A 392 24.98 -29.14 10.50
CA SER A 392 23.58 -28.89 10.93
C SER A 392 23.53 -27.70 11.90
N GLN A 393 24.70 -26.92 12.01
CA GLN A 393 24.61 -25.81 13.00
C GLN A 393 24.46 -24.47 12.29
N ASP A 394 24.54 -24.46 10.86
CA ASP A 394 24.52 -23.21 10.06
C ASP A 394 23.13 -23.01 9.43
N GLU A 395 22.39 -24.03 9.24
CA GLU A 395 20.98 -23.92 8.78
C GLU A 395 20.03 -23.68 9.95
N GLN A 396 20.47 -24.22 11.04
CA GLN A 396 19.61 -24.06 12.24
C GLN A 396 19.77 -22.66 12.84
N TYR A 397 20.92 -22.08 12.71
CA TYR A 397 21.16 -20.71 13.21
C TYR A 397 20.38 -19.68 12.36
N TRP A 398 20.39 -19.86 10.98
CA TRP A 398 19.70 -18.90 10.10
C TRP A 398 18.18 -19.14 10.13
N ARG A 399 17.83 -20.28 10.35
CA ARG A 399 16.39 -20.57 10.59
C ARG A 399 15.91 -19.99 11.91
N ASN A 400 16.84 -19.95 12.92
CA ASN A 400 16.44 -19.44 14.25
C ASN A 400 16.43 -17.91 14.27
N ALA A 401 17.39 -17.22 13.57
CA ALA A 401 17.45 -15.74 13.49
C ALA A 401 16.29 -15.21 12.63
N SER A 402 15.95 -15.87 11.51
CA SER A 402 14.80 -15.53 10.64
C SER A 402 13.47 -15.82 11.36
N GLU A 403 13.43 -16.91 12.15
CA GLU A 403 12.21 -17.24 12.93
C GLU A 403 11.99 -16.24 14.08
N LEU A 404 13.10 -15.76 14.68
CA LEU A 404 13.00 -14.79 15.80
C LEU A 404 12.56 -13.42 15.26
N VAL A 405 13.02 -12.96 14.11
CA VAL A 405 12.61 -11.67 13.50
C VAL A 405 11.19 -11.81 12.96
N GLN A 406 10.83 -13.00 12.46
CA GLN A 406 9.46 -13.29 12.00
C GLN A 406 8.49 -13.39 13.19
N GLU A 407 8.99 -14.02 14.24
CA GLU A 407 8.12 -14.18 15.45
C GLU A 407 7.87 -12.83 16.12
N LEU A 408 8.92 -11.95 16.01
CA LEU A 408 8.72 -10.62 16.63
C LEU A 408 7.86 -9.72 15.73
N GLY A 409 8.02 -9.96 14.37
CA GLY A 409 7.20 -9.20 13.40
C GLY A 409 5.76 -9.76 13.33
N VAL A 410 5.59 -11.16 13.41
CA VAL A 410 4.27 -11.84 13.38
C VAL A 410 3.53 -11.59 14.71
N GLU A 411 4.31 -11.65 15.82
CA GLU A 411 3.67 -11.41 17.14
C GLU A 411 3.22 -9.95 17.28
N ASN A 412 4.03 -9.05 16.71
CA ASN A 412 3.61 -7.63 16.77
C ASN A 412 2.45 -7.34 15.81
N ARG A 413 2.49 -8.12 14.65
CA ARG A 413 1.37 -7.99 13.68
C ARG A 413 0.12 -8.70 14.20
N ALA A 414 0.30 -9.91 14.79
CA ALA A 414 -0.81 -10.66 15.42
C ALA A 414 -1.37 -9.92 16.64
N LYS A 415 -0.41 -9.36 17.45
CA LYS A 415 -0.84 -8.52 18.59
C LYS A 415 -1.67 -7.32 18.13
N TYR A 416 -1.25 -6.79 17.09
CA TYR A 416 -2.00 -5.61 16.58
C TYR A 416 -3.31 -6.06 15.91
N ARG A 417 -3.25 -7.21 15.23
CA ARG A 417 -4.49 -7.75 14.62
C ARG A 417 -5.48 -8.17 15.71
N ARG A 418 -4.97 -8.81 16.81
CA ARG A 418 -5.82 -9.21 17.96
C ARG A 418 -6.37 -7.98 18.69
N ALA A 419 -5.49 -6.98 18.89
CA ALA A 419 -5.98 -5.73 19.52
C ALA A 419 -7.06 -5.07 18.66
N ARG A 420 -6.97 -5.24 17.40
CA ARG A 420 -7.99 -4.73 16.47
C ARG A 420 -9.25 -5.61 16.53
N SER A 421 -9.02 -6.93 16.48
CA SER A 421 -10.18 -7.84 16.55
C SER A 421 -10.91 -7.67 17.89
N GLN A 422 -10.13 -7.48 19.02
CA GLN A 422 -10.70 -7.25 20.36
C GLN A 422 -11.40 -5.90 20.45
N GLN A 423 -10.80 -4.88 19.87
CA GLN A 423 -11.47 -3.56 19.83
C GLN A 423 -12.74 -3.62 18.98
N GLN A 424 -12.75 -4.51 18.08
CA GLN A 424 -13.92 -4.72 17.19
C GLN A 424 -14.99 -5.56 17.90
N ALA A 425 -14.57 -6.61 18.68
CA ALA A 425 -15.51 -7.47 19.45
C ALA A 425 -16.11 -6.68 20.62
N ALA A 426 -15.35 -5.78 21.23
CA ALA A 426 -15.86 -4.91 22.33
C ALA A 426 -16.85 -3.87 21.79
N ARG A 427 -16.67 -3.49 20.60
CA ARG A 427 -17.60 -2.53 19.96
C ARG A 427 -18.88 -3.23 19.49
N TRP A 428 -18.75 -4.50 19.14
CA TRP A 428 -19.92 -5.33 18.76
C TRP A 428 -20.72 -5.73 20.00
N ALA A 429 -20.12 -6.02 21.16
CA ALA A 429 -20.80 -6.38 22.43
C ALA A 429 -21.50 -5.17 23.04
N GLU A 430 -21.08 -3.99 22.71
CA GLU A 430 -21.72 -2.75 23.23
C GLU A 430 -22.88 -2.32 22.33
N SER A 431 -22.95 -2.85 21.08
CA SER A 431 -24.04 -2.56 20.13
C SER A 431 -25.15 -3.61 20.23
N ASN A 432 -24.96 -4.67 21.13
CA ASN A 432 -26.03 -5.70 21.23
C ASN A 432 -26.51 -5.82 22.68
N THR A 433 -26.51 -4.75 23.50
CA THR A 433 -27.18 -4.87 24.82
C THR A 433 -28.69 -4.67 24.67
N PRO A 434 -29.58 -5.62 24.85
CA PRO A 434 -31.05 -5.55 24.76
C PRO A 434 -31.63 -4.44 25.64
N VAL A 435 -32.02 -3.30 25.05
CA VAL A 435 -32.82 -2.22 25.66
C VAL A 435 -34.19 -2.77 26.07
N ASP A 436 -34.40 -3.26 27.33
CA ASP A 436 -35.62 -3.44 28.15
C ASP A 436 -36.72 -2.45 27.74
N GLU A 437 -37.60 -2.82 26.76
CA GLU A 437 -38.93 -2.44 26.23
C GLU A 437 -40.00 -2.53 27.32
N GLU A 438 -40.15 -1.45 28.11
CA GLU A 438 -41.56 -1.24 28.54
C GLU A 438 -41.80 0.25 28.82
N ALA A 439 -42.33 1.00 27.82
CA ALA A 439 -43.26 2.06 28.28
C ALA A 439 -44.13 2.51 27.10
N ASN A 440 -45.31 1.91 26.99
CA ASN A 440 -46.74 2.22 26.81
C ASN A 440 -47.01 3.72 26.76
N TRP A 441 -47.22 4.29 25.47
CA TRP A 441 -48.20 5.40 25.41
C TRP A 441 -49.03 5.27 24.12
N THR A 442 -50.40 5.05 24.25
CA THR A 442 -51.73 5.35 23.69
C THR A 442 -51.77 6.77 23.11
N VAL A 443 -51.95 6.83 21.74
CA VAL A 443 -52.23 7.96 20.84
C VAL A 443 -53.75 8.00 20.57
N THR A 444 -54.38 9.09 21.11
CA THR A 444 -55.61 9.52 20.40
C THR A 444 -55.33 10.83 19.64
N PRO A 445 -56.11 10.96 18.38
CA PRO A 445 -55.84 11.98 17.34
C PRO A 445 -56.82 13.17 17.45
N PRO A 446 -56.35 14.46 16.89
CA PRO A 446 -57.52 14.93 16.12
C PRO A 446 -57.13 15.47 14.74
N PRO A 447 -58.32 15.64 13.92
CA PRO A 447 -58.78 15.67 12.52
C PRO A 447 -58.67 17.08 11.92
N ILE A 448 -57.91 17.06 10.76
CA ILE A 448 -58.42 18.16 9.89
C ILE A 448 -57.95 17.87 8.46
N SER A 449 -58.88 17.33 7.65
CA SER A 449 -59.31 17.41 6.25
C SER A 449 -59.11 18.81 5.67
N VAL A 450 -58.01 18.90 4.76
CA VAL A 450 -58.14 19.94 3.71
C VAL A 450 -57.84 19.30 2.35
N ARG A 451 -58.89 18.97 1.55
CA ARG A 451 -59.32 19.00 0.13
C ARG A 451 -58.36 19.85 -0.72
N VAL A 452 -57.51 19.19 -1.53
CA VAL A 452 -56.69 19.29 -2.75
C VAL A 452 -57.54 19.80 -3.92
N ASP A 453 -57.34 21.12 -4.27
CA ASP A 453 -57.51 21.58 -5.67
C ASP A 453 -56.16 21.59 -6.40
N SER A 454 -55.94 20.56 -7.32
CA SER A 454 -55.37 20.19 -8.63
C SER A 454 -54.95 21.43 -9.44
N GLY A 455 -53.58 21.73 -9.35
CA GLY A 455 -53.12 22.24 -10.68
C GLY A 455 -51.71 22.81 -10.55
N ARG A 456 -50.70 22.03 -11.10
CA ARG A 456 -49.57 22.37 -11.99
C ARG A 456 -48.46 23.10 -11.22
N ALA A 457 -47.97 22.49 -10.05
CA ALA A 457 -46.72 23.05 -9.48
C ALA A 457 -45.78 21.89 -9.09
N ASP A 458 -45.47 20.98 -10.02
CA ASP A 458 -44.63 19.83 -9.59
C ASP A 458 -43.30 19.86 -10.34
N ARG A 459 -42.77 21.01 -10.73
CA ARG A 459 -41.38 20.94 -11.24
C ARG A 459 -40.51 21.97 -10.51
N GLU A 460 -41.18 22.74 -9.48
CA GLU A 460 -40.40 23.68 -8.65
C GLU A 460 -40.38 23.19 -7.19
N ARG A 461 -41.01 22.00 -6.89
CA ARG A 461 -41.01 21.48 -5.52
C ARG A 461 -39.88 20.47 -5.32
N VAL A 462 -39.04 20.23 -6.47
CA VAL A 462 -37.91 19.30 -6.27
C VAL A 462 -36.60 20.04 -6.55
N ARG A 463 -36.66 21.47 -6.65
CA ARG A 463 -35.37 22.12 -6.94
C ARG A 463 -35.04 23.12 -5.82
N ASN A 464 -35.77 23.04 -4.59
CA ASN A 464 -35.28 23.82 -3.42
C ASN A 464 -35.62 23.07 -2.13
N LYS A 465 -35.07 21.87 -1.87
CA LYS A 465 -35.23 21.43 -0.45
C LYS A 465 -33.87 21.44 0.25
N VAL A 466 -33.30 22.69 0.58
CA VAL A 466 -32.16 22.92 1.49
C VAL A 466 -32.70 23.24 2.89
N ALA A 467 -32.24 22.38 3.93
CA ALA A 467 -31.58 22.19 5.25
C ALA A 467 -32.06 23.24 6.25
N THR A 468 -32.66 22.72 7.55
CA THR A 468 -32.59 23.59 8.75
C THR A 468 -32.34 22.73 9.99
N VAL A 469 -31.49 23.44 11.09
CA VAL A 469 -30.87 23.73 12.40
C VAL A 469 -31.75 23.21 13.53
N VAL A 470 -31.22 22.18 14.39
CA VAL A 470 -31.61 21.94 15.80
C VAL A 470 -30.85 22.90 16.70
N ALA A 471 -31.36 24.22 16.98
CA ALA A 471 -30.87 24.91 18.19
C ALA A 471 -31.96 24.88 19.27
N ASP A 472 -31.64 24.31 20.49
CA ASP A 472 -32.08 25.01 21.73
C ASP A 472 -30.95 24.98 22.76
N ARG A 473 -30.31 26.25 23.13
CA ARG A 473 -30.01 27.23 24.20
C ARG A 473 -30.24 26.63 25.59
N THR A 474 -29.09 26.18 26.19
CA THR A 474 -28.79 26.77 27.52
C THR A 474 -27.27 26.78 27.72
N GLN A 475 -26.58 27.96 27.42
CA GLN A 475 -25.63 28.88 28.09
C GLN A 475 -24.64 28.10 28.97
N SER A 476 -23.36 27.92 28.60
CA SER A 476 -21.90 28.11 28.75
C SER A 476 -21.33 27.15 29.79
N PRO A 477 -19.85 26.95 29.71
CA PRO A 477 -18.56 26.71 29.04
C PRO A 477 -17.66 25.77 29.86
N GLU A 478 -17.47 24.47 29.23
CA GLU A 478 -16.07 24.05 29.44
C GLU A 478 -15.76 22.83 28.56
N ARG A 479 -15.37 23.11 27.24
CA ARG A 479 -14.25 22.75 26.33
C ARG A 479 -14.38 21.30 25.87
N ALA A 480 -15.33 21.11 24.81
CA ALA A 480 -15.02 20.22 23.66
C ALA A 480 -15.54 20.86 22.36
N SER A 481 -14.75 21.76 21.68
CA SER A 481 -14.80 22.56 20.44
C SER A 481 -15.32 21.72 19.26
N PHE A 482 -16.65 21.62 18.96
CA PHE A 482 -17.29 21.64 17.63
C PHE A 482 -17.83 23.03 17.34
N SER A 483 -17.11 23.89 16.61
CA SER A 483 -17.68 25.15 16.09
C SER A 483 -18.46 24.90 14.80
N GLN A 484 -19.86 24.38 14.77
CA GLN A 484 -20.96 25.11 14.09
C GLN A 484 -21.77 24.12 13.24
N ILE A 485 -22.90 23.47 13.70
CA ILE A 485 -24.10 22.98 13.00
C ILE A 485 -24.77 24.13 12.23
N GLY A 486 -24.33 24.62 10.99
CA GLY A 486 -24.83 25.79 10.23
C GLY A 486 -26.19 25.50 9.58
N ILE A 487 -27.27 26.56 9.86
CA ILE A 487 -28.61 26.81 9.28
C ILE A 487 -28.55 28.02 8.37
N LEU A 488 -29.09 27.99 7.04
CA LEU A 488 -29.32 28.93 5.91
C LEU A 488 -30.49 29.86 6.22
N SER A 489 -30.38 31.29 6.23
CA SER A 489 -31.39 32.21 5.65
C SER A 489 -30.68 33.25 4.77
N ASN A 490 -31.02 33.25 3.42
CA ASN A 490 -30.79 34.05 2.20
C ASN A 490 -29.64 35.04 2.38
N PRO A 491 -28.87 35.53 1.16
CA PRO A 491 -27.79 36.51 1.28
C PRO A 491 -28.27 37.94 0.99
N PRO A 492 -27.80 39.20 1.83
CA PRO A 492 -27.41 40.26 0.89
C PRO A 492 -25.89 40.29 0.65
N GLU A 493 -25.60 40.44 -0.74
CA GLU A 493 -24.78 41.19 -1.69
C GLU A 493 -23.39 41.49 -1.11
N SER A 494 -22.43 40.77 -1.70
CA SER A 494 -21.16 40.88 -2.43
C SER A 494 -20.12 41.68 -1.61
N VAL A 495 -19.14 40.81 -1.10
CA VAL A 495 -17.82 41.47 -0.94
C VAL A 495 -16.80 40.72 -1.80
N PRO A 496 -15.97 41.32 -2.68
CA PRO A 496 -15.03 40.77 -3.67
C PRO A 496 -13.76 40.20 -2.99
N VAL A 497 -13.54 38.85 -3.09
CA VAL A 497 -12.69 37.65 -3.13
C VAL A 497 -11.29 38.01 -3.65
N PRO A 498 -10.81 39.30 -3.53
CA PRO A 498 -9.37 39.18 -3.89
C PRO A 498 -8.47 39.50 -2.69
N ALA A 499 -9.06 39.47 -1.37
CA ALA A 499 -8.16 39.76 -0.23
C ALA A 499 -8.02 38.52 0.65
N LEU A 500 -8.59 37.28 0.21
CA LEU A 500 -8.49 36.01 0.98
C LEU A 500 -7.54 35.04 0.27
N LEU A 501 -7.05 35.44 -0.91
CA LEU A 501 -6.15 34.58 -1.70
C LEU A 501 -4.69 35.03 -1.50
N LYS A 502 -4.58 36.23 -0.88
CA LYS A 502 -3.20 36.69 -0.55
C LYS A 502 -2.82 36.27 0.87
N ARG A 503 -3.75 35.64 1.63
CA ARG A 503 -3.47 35.23 3.02
C ARG A 503 -3.25 33.71 3.08
N MET A 504 -3.58 32.89 2.04
CA MET A 504 -3.42 31.42 2.05
C MET A 504 -2.11 31.03 1.33
N ARG A 505 -1.52 32.02 0.59
CA ARG A 505 -0.22 31.77 -0.06
C ARG A 505 0.93 32.32 0.78
N GLU A 506 0.58 33.17 1.89
CA GLU A 506 1.72 33.85 2.54
C GLU A 506 1.77 33.49 4.03
N ASP A 507 0.95 32.36 4.49
CA ASP A 507 1.14 32.07 5.93
C ASP A 507 1.04 30.56 6.16
N PRO A 508 2.01 29.63 5.91
CA PRO A 508 2.18 28.19 6.18
C PRO A 508 1.91 27.85 7.65
N THR A 509 1.45 28.82 8.48
CA THR A 509 1.17 28.58 9.91
C THR A 509 -0.34 28.74 10.17
N SER A 510 -1.21 28.99 9.21
CA SER A 510 -2.63 29.10 9.62
C SER A 510 -3.37 27.81 9.24
N ARG A 511 -2.97 26.57 9.82
CA ARG A 511 -2.83 25.33 10.60
C ARG A 511 -4.18 24.93 11.23
N ASP A 512 -5.38 24.88 10.54
CA ASP A 512 -6.50 24.10 11.13
C ASP A 512 -7.05 23.14 10.07
N PRO A 513 -6.88 21.74 10.29
CA PRO A 513 -7.55 20.76 9.41
C PRO A 513 -8.90 21.30 8.90
N PRO A 514 -9.01 21.16 7.47
CA PRO A 514 -10.29 21.64 6.93
C PRO A 514 -11.47 21.21 7.80
N GLN A 515 -12.10 22.19 8.38
CA GLN A 515 -13.28 21.92 9.26
C GLN A 515 -14.33 21.11 8.53
N LEU A 516 -14.49 19.87 8.96
CA LEU A 516 -15.55 18.99 8.42
C LEU A 516 -16.94 19.50 8.85
N ARG A 517 -17.79 19.50 7.81
CA ARG A 517 -19.16 19.94 8.17
C ARG A 517 -20.16 18.84 7.79
N LEU A 518 -21.01 18.66 8.75
CA LEU A 518 -22.02 17.60 8.51
C LEU A 518 -23.33 18.25 8.02
N PHE A 519 -23.80 17.69 6.85
CA PHE A 519 -25.10 18.12 6.32
C PHE A 519 -26.05 16.91 6.23
N VAL A 520 -27.25 17.16 6.76
CA VAL A 520 -28.23 16.05 6.68
C VAL A 520 -29.40 16.51 5.80
N THR A 521 -29.70 15.65 4.79
CA THR A 521 -30.83 15.98 3.91
C THR A 521 -32.16 15.61 4.59
N ASP A 522 -32.99 16.62 4.75
CA ASP A 522 -34.24 16.39 5.51
C ASP A 522 -35.35 15.96 4.54
N THR A 523 -35.86 14.71 4.69
CA THR A 523 -37.10 14.29 3.97
C THR A 523 -38.26 14.16 4.95
N GLU A 524 -38.62 15.16 5.98
CA GLU A 524 -39.77 15.35 6.88
C GLU A 524 -39.77 14.31 8.01
N SER A 525 -38.91 13.14 7.97
CA SER A 525 -38.80 12.16 9.08
C SER A 525 -37.39 12.16 9.67
N ALA A 526 -36.42 12.67 8.91
CA ALA A 526 -35.02 12.61 9.38
C ALA A 526 -34.82 13.54 10.59
N GLU A 527 -35.51 14.60 10.54
CA GLU A 527 -35.35 15.56 11.66
C GLU A 527 -35.91 14.98 12.97
N GLU A 528 -37.11 14.53 12.86
CA GLU A 528 -37.74 13.96 14.08
C GLU A 528 -36.89 12.81 14.66
N LEU A 529 -36.34 11.98 13.82
CA LEU A 529 -35.53 10.84 14.30
C LEU A 529 -34.22 11.34 14.91
N LEU A 530 -33.63 12.26 14.24
CA LEU A 530 -32.38 12.78 14.79
C LEU A 530 -32.60 13.50 16.12
N ARG A 531 -33.73 14.24 16.20
CA ARG A 531 -34.04 14.91 17.49
C ARG A 531 -34.28 13.86 18.59
N GLY A 532 -35.03 12.87 18.16
CA GLY A 532 -35.27 11.78 19.14
C GLY A 532 -33.96 11.17 19.64
N TYR A 533 -33.08 10.88 18.69
CA TYR A 533 -31.77 10.32 19.05
C TYR A 533 -30.99 11.28 19.97
N LEU A 534 -31.00 12.55 19.59
CA LEU A 534 -30.22 13.51 20.40
C LEU A 534 -30.85 13.72 21.77
N LYS A 535 -32.17 13.62 21.85
CA LYS A 535 -32.84 13.75 23.17
C LYS A 535 -32.45 12.59 24.08
N VAL A 536 -32.31 11.38 23.47
CA VAL A 536 -32.01 10.18 24.30
C VAL A 536 -30.53 10.21 24.71
N LYS A 537 -29.71 10.63 23.79
CA LYS A 537 -28.26 10.55 24.08
C LYS A 537 -27.79 11.76 24.87
N GLY A 538 -28.63 12.97 24.84
CA GLY A 538 -28.29 14.19 25.59
C GLY A 538 -26.89 14.71 25.25
N LYS A 539 -26.03 14.95 26.25
CA LYS A 539 -24.69 15.56 26.10
C LYS A 539 -23.69 14.52 25.60
N GLU A 540 -24.10 13.25 25.57
CA GLU A 540 -23.17 12.19 25.13
C GLU A 540 -23.21 12.02 23.62
N ALA A 541 -24.04 12.76 22.93
CA ALA A 541 -24.11 12.57 21.46
C ALA A 541 -22.93 13.29 20.80
N ASP A 542 -21.91 12.49 20.57
CA ASP A 542 -20.80 13.14 19.84
C ASP A 542 -20.97 12.93 18.33
N ASN A 543 -20.24 13.64 17.51
CA ASN A 543 -20.36 13.62 16.04
C ASN A 543 -20.26 12.20 15.48
N ASP A 544 -19.43 11.51 16.09
CA ASP A 544 -19.29 10.11 15.60
C ASP A 544 -20.55 9.30 15.86
N GLY A 545 -21.08 9.56 17.00
CA GLY A 545 -22.35 8.87 17.33
C GLY A 545 -23.48 9.24 16.36
N VAL A 546 -23.50 10.51 15.99
CA VAL A 546 -24.58 10.96 15.08
C VAL A 546 -24.36 10.35 13.69
N ILE A 547 -23.09 10.32 13.29
CA ILE A 547 -22.80 9.76 11.95
C ILE A 547 -23.15 8.27 11.95
N GLN A 548 -22.83 7.61 13.02
CA GLN A 548 -23.17 6.18 13.09
C GLN A 548 -24.68 5.96 13.11
N PHE A 549 -25.27 6.89 13.80
CA PHE A 549 -26.75 6.80 13.81
C PHE A 549 -27.33 6.98 12.39
N LEU A 550 -26.79 7.96 11.66
CA LEU A 550 -27.30 8.21 10.30
C LEU A 550 -27.00 7.01 9.39
N ILE A 551 -25.81 6.43 9.58
CA ILE A 551 -25.44 5.26 8.74
C ILE A 551 -26.33 4.07 9.11
N ALA A 552 -26.59 3.90 10.37
CA ALA A 552 -27.43 2.76 10.80
C ALA A 552 -28.86 2.87 10.29
N ARG A 553 -29.23 4.12 10.13
CA ARG A 553 -30.63 4.29 9.68
C ARG A 553 -30.68 4.54 8.17
N ARG A 554 -29.45 4.45 7.61
CA ARG A 554 -29.27 4.67 6.16
C ARG A 554 -29.92 5.98 5.71
N MET A 555 -29.64 6.98 6.47
CA MET A 555 -30.14 8.33 6.15
C MET A 555 -29.08 9.06 5.30
N PRO A 556 -29.64 9.71 4.26
CA PRO A 556 -28.66 10.45 3.44
C PRO A 556 -28.07 11.65 4.21
N PHE A 557 -26.74 11.71 4.16
CA PHE A 557 -26.10 12.89 4.79
C PHE A 557 -24.80 13.21 4.04
N LYS A 558 -24.27 14.46 4.31
CA LYS A 558 -23.00 14.87 3.68
C LYS A 558 -22.01 15.29 4.77
N LEU A 559 -20.80 14.72 4.54
CA LEU A 559 -19.68 15.18 5.39
C LEU A 559 -18.63 15.90 4.53
N MET A 560 -18.78 17.24 4.48
CA MET A 560 -18.09 17.96 3.38
C MET A 560 -16.96 18.81 3.95
N VAL A 561 -15.96 19.02 3.02
CA VAL A 561 -14.85 19.94 3.32
C VAL A 561 -14.88 21.10 2.33
N PRO A 562 -14.28 22.20 2.73
CA PRO A 562 -14.27 23.34 1.79
C PRO A 562 -13.66 22.95 0.43
N ALA A 563 -14.44 23.32 -0.62
CA ALA A 563 -14.00 22.96 -1.98
C ALA A 563 -12.75 23.77 -2.37
N PRO A 564 -11.77 23.10 -2.91
CA PRO A 564 -10.57 23.82 -3.35
C PRO A 564 -10.90 24.84 -4.46
N PRO A 565 -10.27 25.97 -4.44
CA PRO A 565 -10.54 27.03 -5.42
C PRO A 565 -10.30 26.56 -6.86
N ILE A 566 -10.16 25.28 -7.12
CA ILE A 566 -9.75 24.91 -8.48
C ILE A 566 -11.00 24.59 -9.31
N GLU A 567 -11.13 25.32 -10.43
CA GLU A 567 -12.24 25.03 -11.37
C GLU A 567 -11.88 23.85 -12.27
N VAL A 568 -12.01 22.72 -11.72
CA VAL A 568 -11.72 21.54 -12.58
C VAL A 568 -12.88 21.34 -13.57
N ARG A 569 -12.49 21.10 -14.84
CA ARG A 569 -13.50 20.80 -15.88
C ARG A 569 -14.37 19.59 -15.50
N ALA A 570 -15.68 19.78 -15.52
CA ALA A 570 -16.70 18.73 -15.22
C ALA A 570 -16.30 17.38 -15.84
N SER A 571 -15.58 17.42 -16.95
CA SER A 571 -15.22 16.14 -17.61
C SER A 571 -14.15 15.40 -16.81
N ALA A 572 -13.43 16.16 -16.05
CA ALA A 572 -12.36 15.54 -15.24
C ALA A 572 -12.92 14.66 -14.13
N PHE A 573 -14.34 14.81 -13.94
CA PHE A 573 -14.88 14.06 -12.80
C PHE A 573 -15.70 12.87 -13.29
N GLU A 574 -15.64 12.75 -14.69
CA GLU A 574 -16.38 11.58 -15.21
C GLU A 574 -15.53 10.31 -15.01
N ILE A 575 -16.13 9.36 -14.21
CA ILE A 575 -15.39 8.10 -13.95
C ILE A 575 -15.92 7.03 -14.92
N PRO A 576 -15.03 6.73 -15.88
CA PRO A 576 -15.51 5.74 -16.84
C PRO A 576 -15.82 4.39 -16.16
N VAL A 577 -17.07 3.91 -16.45
CA VAL A 577 -17.42 2.56 -15.95
C VAL A 577 -17.38 1.57 -17.13
N GLY A 578 -16.47 0.57 -16.92
CA GLY A 578 -16.33 -0.43 -18.01
C GLY A 578 -17.67 -1.13 -18.32
N SER A 579 -17.95 -1.41 -19.60
CA SER A 579 -19.20 -2.08 -20.02
C SER A 579 -19.35 -3.45 -19.34
N HIS A 580 -18.20 -4.07 -18.93
CA HIS A 580 -18.28 -5.41 -18.30
C HIS A 580 -18.89 -5.33 -16.90
N LEU A 581 -18.97 -4.15 -16.40
CA LEU A 581 -19.51 -4.06 -15.02
C LEU A 581 -21.03 -3.97 -15.04
N TYR A 582 -21.65 -3.83 -16.20
CA TYR A 582 -23.12 -3.84 -16.29
C TYR A 582 -23.61 -5.28 -16.45
N VAL A 583 -24.88 -5.49 -16.02
CA VAL A 583 -25.44 -6.85 -16.13
C VAL A 583 -25.74 -7.17 -17.60
N THR A 584 -25.51 -8.39 -17.96
CA THR A 584 -25.70 -8.81 -19.36
C THR A 584 -27.19 -9.05 -19.64
N LYS A 585 -27.54 -8.41 -20.74
CA LYS A 585 -28.97 -8.59 -21.13
C LYS A 585 -29.22 -10.02 -21.62
N GLY A 586 -30.37 -10.69 -21.07
CA GLY A 586 -30.78 -12.01 -21.61
C GLY A 586 -30.16 -13.16 -20.80
N GLY A 587 -29.27 -12.81 -19.79
CA GLY A 587 -28.69 -13.88 -18.94
C GLY A 587 -29.69 -14.39 -17.90
N ALA A 588 -29.42 -15.71 -17.55
CA ALA A 588 -30.23 -16.22 -16.42
C ALA A 588 -30.11 -15.31 -15.19
N LEU A 589 -31.22 -15.10 -14.52
CA LEU A 589 -31.29 -14.12 -13.40
C LEU A 589 -30.23 -14.43 -12.34
N VAL A 590 -30.00 -15.63 -12.02
CA VAL A 590 -29.03 -15.98 -10.96
C VAL A 590 -27.62 -15.55 -11.40
N ASP A 591 -27.36 -15.77 -12.69
CA ASP A 591 -26.04 -15.32 -13.19
C ASP A 591 -25.93 -13.79 -13.19
N CYS A 592 -26.99 -13.14 -13.59
CA CYS A 592 -26.99 -11.67 -13.54
C CYS A 592 -26.77 -11.15 -12.12
N PHE A 593 -27.41 -11.87 -11.17
CA PHE A 593 -27.27 -11.44 -9.76
C PHE A 593 -25.82 -11.60 -9.31
N SER A 594 -25.18 -12.75 -9.63
CA SER A 594 -23.78 -12.96 -9.21
C SER A 594 -22.87 -11.92 -9.85
N GLN A 595 -23.05 -11.72 -11.13
CA GLN A 595 -22.26 -10.68 -11.81
C GLN A 595 -22.46 -9.30 -11.15
N TRP A 596 -23.74 -9.00 -10.91
CA TRP A 596 -24.06 -7.68 -10.30
C TRP A 596 -23.35 -7.52 -8.95
N VAL A 597 -23.36 -8.52 -8.10
CA VAL A 597 -22.72 -8.41 -6.77
C VAL A 597 -21.21 -8.15 -6.96
N GLU A 598 -20.61 -8.86 -7.90
CA GLU A 598 -19.17 -8.65 -8.13
C GLU A 598 -18.89 -7.25 -8.70
N SER A 599 -19.74 -6.84 -9.59
CA SER A 599 -19.56 -5.49 -10.16
C SER A 599 -19.64 -4.40 -9.10
N VAL A 600 -20.64 -4.54 -8.16
CA VAL A 600 -20.76 -3.51 -7.09
C VAL A 600 -19.54 -3.58 -6.18
N ARG A 601 -19.02 -4.79 -5.93
CA ARG A 601 -17.83 -4.90 -5.06
C ARG A 601 -16.61 -4.24 -5.73
N THR A 602 -16.58 -4.44 -7.00
CA THR A 602 -15.46 -3.82 -7.73
C THR A 602 -15.51 -2.29 -7.59
N ILE A 603 -16.71 -1.69 -7.71
CA ILE A 603 -16.83 -0.22 -7.58
C ILE A 603 -16.52 0.19 -6.12
N LEU A 604 -16.95 -0.66 -5.17
CA LEU A 604 -16.81 -0.27 -3.75
C LEU A 604 -15.36 -0.46 -3.29
N HIS A 605 -14.57 -1.12 -4.12
CA HIS A 605 -13.14 -1.20 -3.77
C HIS A 605 -12.46 0.17 -3.84
N GLY A 606 -13.11 1.03 -4.57
CA GLY A 606 -12.60 2.42 -4.55
C GLY A 606 -13.05 3.17 -3.28
N VAL A 607 -12.05 3.78 -2.59
CA VAL A 607 -12.32 4.42 -1.28
C VAL A 607 -13.36 5.55 -1.48
N ARG A 608 -13.33 6.20 -2.56
CA ARG A 608 -14.30 7.30 -2.82
C ARG A 608 -15.72 6.76 -2.95
N ALA A 609 -15.85 5.75 -3.82
CA ALA A 609 -17.21 5.20 -4.07
C ALA A 609 -17.79 4.57 -2.81
N ALA A 610 -16.89 3.86 -2.07
CA ALA A 610 -17.39 3.21 -0.84
C ALA A 610 -17.94 4.24 0.15
N ARG A 611 -17.15 5.23 0.37
CA ARG A 611 -17.63 6.28 1.31
C ARG A 611 -18.89 6.98 0.75
N ALA A 612 -18.88 7.35 -0.56
CA ALA A 612 -20.05 8.05 -1.17
C ALA A 612 -21.30 7.19 -1.05
N ALA A 613 -21.14 5.88 -1.14
CA ALA A 613 -22.32 4.99 -1.05
C ALA A 613 -22.96 5.08 0.33
N PHE A 614 -22.15 5.20 1.41
CA PHE A 614 -22.72 5.36 2.76
C PHE A 614 -23.40 6.72 2.92
N LEU A 615 -22.72 7.70 2.33
CA LEU A 615 -23.28 9.07 2.50
C LEU A 615 -24.58 9.22 1.72
N TYR A 616 -24.62 8.42 0.60
CA TYR A 616 -25.84 8.54 -0.21
C TYR A 616 -27.07 8.08 0.57
N GLY A 617 -26.88 7.01 1.56
CA GLY A 617 -28.03 6.48 2.36
C GLY A 617 -29.02 5.72 1.47
N GLY A 618 -30.16 5.26 2.09
CA GLY A 618 -31.26 4.64 1.33
C GLY A 618 -30.82 3.31 0.69
N LEU A 619 -31.27 3.22 -0.59
CA LEU A 619 -31.08 1.94 -1.30
C LEU A 619 -29.59 1.72 -1.61
N VAL A 620 -28.89 2.75 -1.91
CA VAL A 620 -27.47 2.60 -2.30
C VAL A 620 -26.66 2.11 -1.10
N SER A 621 -26.82 2.79 0.03
CA SER A 621 -26.07 2.36 1.23
C SER A 621 -26.42 0.93 1.61
N ARG A 622 -27.66 0.57 1.49
CA ARG A 622 -28.05 -0.82 1.85
C ARG A 622 -27.44 -1.83 0.87
N ILE A 623 -27.41 -1.49 -0.45
CA ILE A 623 -26.76 -2.39 -1.42
C ILE A 623 -25.27 -2.54 -1.06
N ALA A 624 -24.65 -1.41 -0.74
CA ALA A 624 -23.22 -1.47 -0.40
C ALA A 624 -22.98 -2.40 0.81
N GLU A 625 -23.85 -2.33 1.79
CA GLU A 625 -23.69 -3.20 2.97
C GLU A 625 -23.92 -4.67 2.61
N TYR A 626 -24.93 -4.84 1.77
CA TYR A 626 -25.23 -6.24 1.40
C TYR A 626 -24.05 -6.86 0.65
N THR A 627 -23.33 -6.11 -0.11
CA THR A 627 -22.28 -6.70 -0.97
C THR A 627 -20.95 -6.78 -0.20
N GLY A 628 -21.04 -6.48 1.12
CA GLY A 628 -19.87 -6.87 1.92
C GLY A 628 -19.10 -5.63 2.42
N LEU A 629 -19.62 -4.42 2.04
CA LEU A 629 -18.93 -3.24 2.62
C LEU A 629 -19.16 -3.14 4.14
N GLU A 630 -18.02 -3.34 4.82
CA GLU A 630 -18.12 -3.21 6.29
C GLU A 630 -18.23 -1.72 6.69
N PRO A 631 -19.02 -1.44 7.68
CA PRO A 631 -19.27 -0.04 8.10
C PRO A 631 -17.98 0.65 8.55
N MET A 632 -16.80 0.28 7.94
CA MET A 632 -15.72 1.19 8.38
C MET A 632 -15.77 2.52 7.61
N PHE A 633 -16.56 3.37 8.22
CA PHE A 633 -16.85 4.64 7.53
C PHE A 633 -15.72 5.64 7.79
N ARG A 634 -15.20 6.09 6.69
CA ARG A 634 -14.18 7.16 6.78
C ARG A 634 -14.86 8.54 6.89
N LYS A 635 -14.35 9.33 7.87
CA LYS A 635 -15.03 10.62 8.15
C LYS A 635 -14.60 11.68 7.14
N TYR A 636 -13.51 11.47 6.59
CA TYR A 636 -13.04 12.54 5.70
C TYR A 636 -13.17 12.09 4.24
N PRO A 637 -13.52 13.15 3.42
CA PRO A 637 -13.58 12.78 2.00
C PRO A 637 -12.28 12.15 1.51
N SER A 638 -12.42 11.37 0.39
CA SER A 638 -11.22 10.75 -0.19
C SER A 638 -10.17 11.80 -0.59
N PRO A 639 -9.04 11.35 -0.53
CA PRO A 639 -7.94 12.27 -0.88
C PRO A 639 -8.18 12.93 -2.25
N PHE A 640 -8.74 12.14 -3.17
CA PHE A 640 -9.02 12.72 -4.50
C PHE A 640 -9.96 13.92 -4.39
N VAL A 641 -10.95 13.89 -3.58
CA VAL A 641 -11.91 15.00 -3.45
C VAL A 641 -11.25 16.18 -2.73
N CYS A 642 -10.44 15.86 -1.78
CA CYS A 642 -9.80 16.97 -1.03
C CYS A 642 -8.82 17.73 -1.93
N SER A 643 -8.27 17.06 -2.93
CA SER A 643 -7.24 17.74 -3.74
C SER A 643 -7.84 18.30 -5.03
N SER A 644 -8.76 17.56 -5.54
CA SER A 644 -9.19 17.92 -6.91
C SER A 644 -10.64 18.43 -6.90
N GLY A 645 -11.21 18.39 -5.73
CA GLY A 645 -12.63 18.83 -5.68
C GLY A 645 -13.57 17.70 -6.11
N SER A 646 -14.81 18.08 -6.16
CA SER A 646 -15.86 17.10 -6.50
C SER A 646 -16.97 17.79 -7.29
N PRO A 647 -17.60 16.92 -8.16
CA PRO A 647 -18.75 17.51 -8.86
C PRO A 647 -19.94 17.74 -7.92
N ASN A 648 -19.85 17.13 -6.82
CA ASN A 648 -20.91 17.35 -5.81
C ASN A 648 -20.53 18.50 -4.86
N VAL A 649 -20.83 19.77 -5.30
CA VAL A 649 -20.43 20.95 -4.51
C VAL A 649 -21.69 21.56 -3.88
N LEU A 650 -21.51 21.76 -2.57
CA LEU A 650 -22.61 22.44 -1.87
C LEU A 650 -22.16 23.83 -1.41
N GLU A 651 -23.02 24.80 -1.86
CA GLU A 651 -22.68 26.17 -1.40
C GLU A 651 -23.52 26.54 -0.16
N ASN A 652 -22.70 26.90 0.92
CA ASN A 652 -23.37 27.33 2.17
C ASN A 652 -22.67 28.56 2.76
N ASP A 653 -23.48 29.70 2.80
CA ASP A 653 -22.98 30.97 3.36
C ASP A 653 -21.77 31.47 2.55
N GLY A 654 -21.88 31.29 1.18
CA GLY A 654 -20.81 31.89 0.35
C GLY A 654 -19.59 30.96 0.26
N ASN A 655 -19.62 29.85 1.01
CA ASN A 655 -18.49 28.90 0.91
C ASN A 655 -18.92 27.64 0.15
N LYS A 656 -17.95 27.12 -0.65
CA LYS A 656 -18.24 25.90 -1.42
C LYS A 656 -17.62 24.69 -0.72
N PHE A 657 -18.52 23.67 -0.61
CA PHE A 657 -18.04 22.43 0.07
C PHE A 657 -18.16 21.25 -0.91
N CYS A 658 -17.18 20.39 -0.74
CA CYS A 658 -17.31 19.22 -1.65
C CYS A 658 -17.14 17.93 -0.83
N ASP A 659 -17.66 16.83 -1.42
CA ASP A 659 -17.58 15.50 -0.78
C ASP A 659 -17.42 14.42 -1.87
N ASP A 660 -17.14 13.16 -1.33
CA ASP A 660 -17.09 12.03 -2.28
C ASP A 660 -18.42 11.83 -3.00
N TRP A 661 -18.31 11.32 -4.25
CA TRP A 661 -19.57 11.22 -5.02
C TRP A 661 -19.55 9.90 -5.82
N LEU A 662 -20.77 9.48 -6.15
CA LEU A 662 -20.90 8.39 -7.14
C LEU A 662 -21.36 8.97 -8.49
N SER A 663 -20.63 8.53 -9.56
CA SER A 663 -21.11 9.01 -10.87
C SER A 663 -22.45 8.37 -11.25
N ALA A 664 -23.12 8.96 -12.23
CA ALA A 664 -24.41 8.42 -12.67
C ALA A 664 -24.25 6.96 -13.16
N ASN A 665 -23.21 6.71 -13.83
CA ASN A 665 -23.00 5.32 -14.31
C ASN A 665 -22.72 4.36 -13.16
N GLU A 666 -21.95 4.83 -12.18
CA GLU A 666 -21.73 3.95 -11.01
C GLU A 666 -23.05 3.64 -10.29
N LEU A 667 -23.91 4.67 -10.19
CA LEU A 667 -25.22 4.41 -9.55
C LEU A 667 -26.03 3.40 -10.37
N ARG A 668 -25.81 3.42 -11.63
CA ARG A 668 -26.54 2.45 -12.47
C ARG A 668 -26.01 1.02 -12.24
N VAL A 669 -24.72 0.94 -12.08
CA VAL A 669 -24.17 -0.38 -11.75
C VAL A 669 -24.72 -0.87 -10.42
N PHE A 670 -24.92 0.11 -9.47
CA PHE A 670 -25.43 -0.30 -8.16
C PHE A 670 -26.83 -0.94 -8.28
N VAL A 671 -27.55 -0.53 -9.23
CA VAL A 671 -28.93 -1.06 -9.25
C VAL A 671 -29.01 -2.18 -10.30
N GLY A 672 -27.84 -2.61 -10.81
CA GLY A 672 -27.79 -3.77 -11.71
C GLY A 672 -28.33 -3.43 -13.09
N ALA A 673 -28.00 -2.23 -13.71
CA ALA A 673 -28.51 -1.83 -15.04
C ALA A 673 -27.74 -2.57 -16.14
N THR A 674 -28.42 -2.68 -17.31
CA THR A 674 -27.81 -3.46 -18.42
C THR A 674 -26.94 -2.57 -19.28
N GLY A 675 -26.86 -1.24 -18.88
CA GLY A 675 -26.04 -0.30 -19.67
C GLY A 675 -26.12 1.11 -19.07
N PRO A 676 -25.42 2.05 -19.72
CA PRO A 676 -25.30 3.40 -19.14
C PRO A 676 -26.55 4.25 -19.41
N GLY A 677 -27.50 3.74 -20.27
CA GLY A 677 -28.70 4.53 -20.62
C GLY A 677 -29.65 4.70 -19.43
N LYS A 678 -30.24 5.86 -19.22
CA LYS A 678 -31.18 6.15 -18.10
C LYS A 678 -32.38 5.21 -18.15
N ASP A 679 -32.64 4.64 -19.35
CA ASP A 679 -33.85 3.78 -19.43
C ASP A 679 -33.43 2.30 -19.50
N ALA A 680 -32.18 2.11 -19.20
CA ALA A 680 -31.76 0.70 -19.27
C ALA A 680 -32.44 -0.13 -18.17
N PRO A 681 -32.97 -1.28 -18.56
CA PRO A 681 -33.57 -2.16 -17.55
C PRO A 681 -32.57 -2.53 -16.44
N SER A 682 -33.16 -2.71 -15.23
CA SER A 682 -32.22 -2.92 -14.10
C SER A 682 -32.81 -3.94 -13.13
N LEU A 683 -31.89 -4.51 -12.26
CA LEU A 683 -32.32 -5.53 -11.28
C LEU A 683 -33.03 -4.88 -10.09
N LEU A 684 -32.59 -3.69 -9.76
CA LEU A 684 -33.25 -2.90 -8.70
C LEU A 684 -33.70 -1.55 -9.26
N PRO A 685 -34.68 -0.91 -8.55
CA PRO A 685 -35.19 0.35 -9.11
C PRO A 685 -34.09 1.41 -9.24
N PRO A 686 -34.22 2.13 -10.38
CA PRO A 686 -33.27 3.25 -10.47
C PRO A 686 -33.32 4.13 -9.20
N VAL A 687 -32.14 4.59 -8.85
CA VAL A 687 -31.99 5.25 -7.52
C VAL A 687 -32.86 6.52 -7.50
N ASP A 688 -32.81 7.27 -8.57
CA ASP A 688 -33.62 8.52 -8.56
C ASP A 688 -35.11 8.20 -8.43
N LEU A 689 -35.59 7.09 -9.07
CA LEU A 689 -37.01 6.70 -8.93
C LEU A 689 -37.30 6.22 -7.50
N PHE A 690 -36.45 5.38 -6.96
CA PHE A 690 -36.66 4.90 -5.58
C PHE A 690 -36.71 6.07 -4.59
N ASP A 691 -35.87 7.08 -4.78
CA ASP A 691 -35.80 8.22 -3.84
C ASP A 691 -37.12 8.97 -3.78
N THR A 692 -37.96 8.88 -4.85
CA THR A 692 -39.28 9.55 -4.80
C THR A 692 -40.20 8.87 -3.79
N PHE A 693 -39.87 7.58 -3.49
CA PHE A 693 -40.72 6.86 -2.53
C PHE A 693 -40.03 6.75 -1.17
N TYR A 694 -38.79 7.06 -1.12
CA TYR A 694 -37.99 6.92 0.12
C TYR A 694 -38.29 8.09 1.07
N ALA A 695 -38.65 7.75 2.33
CA ALA A 695 -39.12 8.78 3.29
C ALA A 695 -37.93 9.36 4.05
N GLY A 696 -36.70 8.98 3.60
CA GLY A 696 -35.54 9.67 4.22
C GLY A 696 -34.92 8.84 5.34
N SER A 697 -35.56 7.71 5.75
CA SER A 697 -34.96 6.75 6.70
C SER A 697 -35.37 5.32 6.32
N TRP A 698 -34.34 4.49 6.56
CA TRP A 698 -34.58 3.09 6.12
C TRP A 698 -35.47 2.38 7.15
N ALA A 699 -36.78 2.15 6.82
CA ALA A 699 -37.76 1.50 7.72
C ALA A 699 -37.79 -0.01 7.47
N ASN A 700 -38.51 -0.74 8.37
CA ASN A 700 -38.58 -2.21 8.27
C ASN A 700 -39.29 -2.66 6.98
N THR A 701 -40.22 -1.81 6.59
CA THR A 701 -40.92 -2.20 5.35
C THR A 701 -39.95 -2.18 4.15
N TYR A 702 -39.03 -1.19 4.08
CA TYR A 702 -38.03 -1.18 2.99
C TYR A 702 -37.10 -2.39 3.09
N GLU A 703 -36.79 -2.69 4.36
CA GLU A 703 -35.90 -3.85 4.54
C GLU A 703 -36.56 -5.14 4.08
N GLU A 704 -37.77 -5.35 4.42
CA GLU A 704 -38.49 -6.57 3.98
C GLU A 704 -38.58 -6.64 2.45
N TRP A 705 -38.92 -5.49 1.94
CA TRP A 705 -38.98 -5.47 0.46
C TRP A 705 -37.62 -5.80 -0.16
N PHE A 706 -36.56 -5.11 0.32
CA PHE A 706 -35.22 -5.31 -0.26
C PHE A 706 -34.81 -6.78 -0.12
N CYS A 707 -35.00 -7.36 1.03
CA CYS A 707 -34.62 -8.78 1.26
C CYS A 707 -35.43 -9.71 0.36
N GLU A 708 -36.70 -9.43 0.26
CA GLU A 708 -37.53 -10.28 -0.64
C GLU A 708 -37.02 -10.18 -2.09
N ARG A 709 -36.74 -8.95 -2.45
CA ARG A 709 -36.27 -8.80 -3.83
C ARG A 709 -34.90 -9.50 -4.02
N ILE A 710 -33.99 -9.32 -3.07
CA ILE A 710 -32.67 -9.98 -3.18
C ILE A 710 -32.86 -11.50 -3.25
N ASN A 711 -33.73 -12.04 -2.49
CA ASN A 711 -33.98 -13.50 -2.53
C ASN A 711 -34.54 -13.94 -3.88
N GLU A 712 -35.37 -13.09 -4.42
CA GLU A 712 -35.89 -13.42 -5.77
C GLU A 712 -34.76 -13.47 -6.80
N LEU A 713 -33.91 -12.50 -6.67
CA LEU A 713 -32.81 -12.45 -7.67
C LEU A 713 -31.86 -13.64 -7.46
N ARG A 714 -31.74 -14.00 -6.26
CA ARG A 714 -30.78 -15.07 -5.95
C ARG A 714 -31.35 -16.43 -6.38
N THR A 715 -32.68 -16.58 -6.23
CA THR A 715 -33.23 -17.93 -6.50
C THR A 715 -33.83 -17.98 -7.91
N GLY A 716 -33.97 -16.81 -8.47
CA GLY A 716 -34.59 -16.78 -9.81
C GLY A 716 -36.10 -17.02 -9.77
N SER A 717 -36.69 -17.14 -8.56
CA SER A 717 -38.13 -17.42 -8.47
C SER A 717 -38.78 -16.55 -7.38
N ARG A 718 -40.07 -16.14 -7.69
CA ARG A 718 -40.89 -15.44 -6.67
C ARG A 718 -42.17 -16.24 -6.38
N LYS A 719 -42.19 -16.76 -5.10
CA LYS A 719 -43.38 -17.55 -4.71
C LYS A 719 -43.60 -18.72 -5.67
N GLY A 720 -42.47 -19.30 -6.15
CA GLY A 720 -42.59 -20.56 -6.91
C GLY A 720 -42.73 -20.31 -8.42
N LYS A 721 -42.80 -18.98 -8.76
CA LYS A 721 -42.89 -18.66 -10.21
C LYS A 721 -41.61 -17.92 -10.64
N ALA A 722 -41.32 -18.16 -11.95
CA ALA A 722 -40.12 -17.49 -12.49
C ALA A 722 -40.19 -15.96 -12.28
N ALA A 723 -39.17 -15.47 -11.54
CA ALA A 723 -39.13 -14.02 -11.25
C ALA A 723 -38.69 -13.25 -12.49
N ARG A 724 -39.27 -12.14 -12.54
CA ARG A 724 -38.87 -11.26 -13.66
C ARG A 724 -37.45 -10.72 -13.46
N ALA A 725 -36.61 -10.95 -14.49
CA ALA A 725 -35.15 -10.76 -14.33
C ALA A 725 -34.79 -9.27 -14.41
N LEU A 726 -35.28 -8.41 -15.29
CA LEU A 726 -34.92 -6.98 -15.48
C LEU A 726 -36.20 -6.17 -15.69
N CYS A 727 -36.25 -5.13 -14.94
CA CYS A 727 -37.47 -4.28 -15.04
C CYS A 727 -37.10 -2.92 -15.65
N SER A 728 -38.00 -2.59 -16.56
CA SER A 728 -37.87 -1.21 -17.06
C SER A 728 -38.26 -0.18 -15.99
N ARG A 729 -37.84 1.03 -16.17
CA ARG A 729 -38.18 2.11 -15.21
C ARG A 729 -39.70 2.15 -14.97
N ARG A 730 -40.55 2.09 -16.11
CA ARG A 730 -42.02 2.11 -15.96
C ARG A 730 -42.49 0.92 -15.10
N GLU A 731 -41.93 -0.13 -15.30
CA GLU A 731 -42.35 -1.32 -14.50
C GLU A 731 -42.00 -1.14 -13.02
N TRP A 732 -40.73 -0.63 -12.79
CA TRP A 732 -40.40 -0.37 -11.38
C TRP A 732 -41.38 0.63 -10.75
N LYS A 733 -41.70 1.59 -11.46
CA LYS A 733 -42.65 2.58 -10.89
C LYS A 733 -43.97 1.90 -10.50
N LEU A 734 -44.51 1.02 -11.36
CA LEU A 734 -45.78 0.33 -11.03
C LEU A 734 -45.60 -0.60 -9.83
N MET A 735 -44.33 -1.19 -9.79
CA MET A 735 -44.09 -2.13 -8.66
C MET A 735 -43.98 -1.36 -7.34
N LEU A 736 -43.36 -0.25 -7.43
CA LEU A 736 -43.17 0.50 -6.16
C LEU A 736 -44.47 1.15 -5.70
N LYS A 737 -45.47 1.45 -6.63
CA LYS A 737 -46.78 2.00 -6.23
C LYS A 737 -47.61 0.95 -5.50
N GLY A 738 -47.39 -0.30 -5.91
CA GLY A 738 -48.17 -1.42 -5.35
C GLY A 738 -47.63 -1.84 -3.97
N TYR A 739 -46.50 -1.29 -3.53
CA TYR A 739 -45.95 -1.62 -2.19
C TYR A 739 -46.43 -0.60 -1.14
N PRO A 740 -46.71 -1.08 0.02
CA PRO A 740 -47.25 -0.17 1.04
C PRO A 740 -46.47 1.14 1.12
N PHE A 741 -45.51 1.37 0.19
CA PHE A 741 -44.75 2.63 0.26
C PHE A 741 -45.62 3.82 -0.15
N GLY A 742 -46.80 3.62 -0.88
CA GLY A 742 -47.57 4.61 -1.67
C GLY A 742 -48.90 4.93 -0.97
N LYS A 743 -49.23 4.27 0.23
CA LYS A 743 -50.54 4.63 0.83
C LYS A 743 -50.35 5.73 1.87
N GLU A 744 -49.77 6.83 1.51
CA GLU A 744 -50.09 7.99 2.36
C GLU A 744 -50.84 9.05 1.54
#